data_AF-A0A6S7F230-F1
#
_entry.id   AF-A0A6S7F230-F1
#
_cell.length_a   1.000
_cell.length_b   1.000
_cell.length_c   1.000
_cell.angle_alpha   90.00
_cell.angle_beta   90.00
_cell.angle_gamma   90.00
#
_symmetry.space_group_name_H-M   'P 1'
#
loop_
_entity.id
_entity.type
_entity.pdbx_description
1 polymer ?
#
loop_
_entity_poly.entity_id
_entity_poly.type
_entity_poly.pdbx_seq_one_letter_code
_entity_poly.pdbx_strand_id
1 'polypeptide(L)'
;MKTIKPFRLGVLTRPYRWQRRDVLGVAVFALVDIGRTPMLLMDQELWKLAGAEVGGLLDLATPKLCPEVLVSGHAYPHDPAHPGACAVRLKVGAIDKSLLVFGDRYWVDGKASDPQPSDRMRLDWRHAYGGPGCTDNPLGIGAQDEDINGVRVRRLPNIESPHERIASPAQRVAPAGFTALPMDSPQRAARLGRQYGQQWLEHDFPGFASDMDWRFFNAAPPDQWGAPNAALAGGTEYELWNMHPDQPLQRGRLPDWHARCFVSRQADGSALEEVALRLTTAWFFPERNQLALIWHGALPVLEDDAADILYIMPALEHAGQARDAAHYQRVLEQRLDPDLGAVYALHDAQLVPEDICGELPQAAMEAVAQRPSQRNLYAGAARRHARERESLLAQGLDPDLYMAPLEPPPQAPRLSDLPNTIQRMQQELEEAKRLSGGTAARALADPNLPSMAEVSGVDIDALRKLDNDGKLPAGFDPRVVKRHIADFDANPHTQAKRAGQNGDGAPPPLSETLAPQVHQAYQQSAHQFAPPPPMPPLRARRTRMKLEARLKGNRDCRDMNLTGADLSGLDLSGADFQRAILAGARLVDARLDGSNLTDAVLAGADLTRASLRGANMSRANLGRTQCFQTDFSESRIAETIWDHASCEACSFAGSTWRLGRLNQARLRGCDLRGASFEQWAAMTAVFEDCRFHDARLNQCVFTQGTIANADFSRADLQRVSFMDVEFSGRFSLENATLDGCAFAGRVELAGACLRGMQFKVGSMRGAMLDRADMRGAQLAASDFSNCRLREADLTGAAAPDTHFVRTDFSGARLRNANLINSLLGKAVLLRADLTGANLFRADVAQAQMDGSTGLHDAYVQGAKLWPARQPENAS
;
A
#
# COMPACT_ATOMS: atom_id res chain seq x y z
N MET A 1 9.38 5.31 11.40
CA MET A 1 9.10 3.98 11.96
C MET A 1 8.16 3.17 11.07
N LYS A 2 8.66 2.09 10.46
CA LYS A 2 7.88 1.06 9.73
C LYS A 2 7.50 -0.07 10.69
N THR A 3 6.25 -0.53 10.64
CA THR A 3 5.75 -1.60 11.51
C THR A 3 5.78 -2.94 10.78
N ILE A 4 6.43 -3.94 11.38
CA ILE A 4 6.58 -5.29 10.85
C ILE A 4 5.81 -6.24 11.78
N LYS A 5 4.57 -6.58 11.47
CA LYS A 5 3.69 -7.32 12.39
C LYS A 5 2.97 -8.50 11.72
N PRO A 6 2.52 -9.51 12.47
CA PRO A 6 1.55 -10.48 11.99
C PRO A 6 0.15 -9.84 11.85
N PHE A 7 -0.77 -10.53 11.17
CA PHE A 7 -2.17 -10.06 11.04
C PHE A 7 -2.96 -10.16 12.34
N ARG A 8 -2.52 -10.98 13.29
CA ARG A 8 -3.26 -11.23 14.54
C ARG A 8 -2.89 -10.32 15.70
N LEU A 9 -1.80 -9.56 15.59
CA LEU A 9 -1.37 -8.62 16.63
C LEU A 9 -1.59 -7.18 16.21
N GLY A 10 -2.16 -6.39 17.12
CA GLY A 10 -2.16 -4.94 17.05
C GLY A 10 -0.91 -4.38 17.74
N VAL A 11 -0.43 -3.23 17.27
CA VAL A 11 0.56 -2.43 18.00
C VAL A 11 0.18 -0.96 17.94
N LEU A 12 0.23 -0.29 19.08
CA LEU A 12 0.17 1.16 19.17
C LEU A 12 1.48 1.64 19.77
N THR A 13 1.94 2.79 19.28
CA THR A 13 3.12 3.47 19.81
C THR A 13 2.78 4.91 20.12
N ARG A 14 3.38 5.44 21.18
CA ARG A 14 3.23 6.84 21.56
C ARG A 14 4.54 7.37 22.12
N PRO A 15 5.23 8.27 21.41
CA PRO A 15 6.32 9.00 22.03
C PRO A 15 5.75 9.98 23.07
N TYR A 16 6.41 10.08 24.21
CA TYR A 16 6.09 11.04 25.25
C TYR A 16 7.35 11.42 26.03
N ARG A 17 7.33 12.61 26.63
CA ARG A 17 8.37 13.07 27.54
C ARG A 17 7.91 12.92 28.98
N TRP A 18 8.75 12.29 29.80
CA TRP A 18 8.51 12.15 31.24
C TRP A 18 9.80 12.39 32.00
N GLN A 19 9.76 13.30 32.99
CA GLN A 19 10.94 13.68 33.78
C GLN A 19 12.16 14.00 32.90
N ARG A 20 11.92 14.80 31.84
CA ARG A 20 12.92 15.23 30.85
C ARG A 20 13.59 14.12 30.05
N ARG A 21 13.00 12.93 30.01
CA ARG A 21 13.43 11.82 29.15
C ARG A 21 12.38 11.57 28.08
N ASP A 22 12.84 11.44 26.84
CA ASP A 22 12.00 11.05 25.72
C ASP A 22 11.90 9.52 25.68
N VAL A 23 10.67 9.05 25.61
CA VAL A 23 10.34 7.64 25.76
C VAL A 23 9.32 7.26 24.69
N LEU A 24 9.52 6.11 24.06
CA LEU A 24 8.50 5.50 23.20
C LEU A 24 7.70 4.51 24.04
N GLY A 25 6.45 4.82 24.31
CA GLY A 25 5.49 3.86 24.85
C GLY A 25 5.02 2.90 23.76
N VAL A 26 4.89 1.62 24.10
CA VAL A 26 4.47 0.55 23.20
C VAL A 26 3.34 -0.24 23.87
N ALA A 27 2.25 -0.46 23.15
CA ALA A 27 1.19 -1.39 23.53
C ALA A 27 0.99 -2.44 22.43
N VAL A 28 1.10 -3.72 22.80
CA VAL A 28 0.82 -4.86 21.91
C VAL A 28 -0.52 -5.46 22.30
N PHE A 29 -1.38 -5.69 21.32
CA PHE A 29 -2.76 -6.15 21.52
C PHE A 29 -2.95 -7.54 20.92
N ALA A 30 -3.64 -8.40 21.68
CA ALA A 30 -4.14 -9.69 21.20
C ALA A 30 -5.64 -9.78 21.51
N LEU A 31 -6.45 -10.11 20.49
CA LEU A 31 -7.83 -10.53 20.71
C LEU A 31 -7.88 -12.05 20.82
N VAL A 32 -8.58 -12.53 21.84
CA VAL A 32 -8.64 -13.95 22.19
C VAL A 32 -10.10 -14.39 22.19
N ASP A 33 -10.40 -15.48 21.48
CA ASP A 33 -11.60 -16.27 21.75
C ASP A 33 -11.36 -17.11 23.00
N ILE A 34 -12.17 -16.92 24.04
CA ILE A 34 -12.04 -17.59 25.34
C ILE A 34 -12.96 -18.81 25.47
N GLY A 35 -13.24 -19.48 24.35
CA GLY A 35 -13.89 -20.79 24.35
C GLY A 35 -13.06 -21.89 25.03
N ARG A 36 -13.39 -23.15 24.76
CA ARG A 36 -12.75 -24.32 25.41
C ARG A 36 -11.23 -24.34 25.24
N THR A 37 -10.73 -23.89 24.09
CA THR A 37 -9.31 -23.71 23.80
C THR A 37 -9.10 -22.27 23.34
N PRO A 38 -8.30 -21.45 24.04
CA PRO A 38 -8.13 -20.06 23.67
C PRO A 38 -7.48 -19.90 22.30
N MET A 39 -8.14 -19.18 21.38
CA MET A 39 -7.65 -18.93 20.02
C MET A 39 -7.34 -17.46 19.80
N LEU A 40 -6.22 -17.16 19.15
CA LEU A 40 -5.85 -15.81 18.78
C LEU A 40 -6.59 -15.39 17.51
N LEU A 41 -7.36 -14.31 17.60
CA LEU A 41 -8.17 -13.75 16.52
C LEU A 41 -7.41 -12.66 15.74
N MET A 42 -8.00 -12.21 14.64
CA MET A 42 -7.39 -11.19 13.78
C MET A 42 -7.43 -9.79 14.41
N ASP A 43 -6.42 -8.96 14.15
CA ASP A 43 -6.37 -7.59 14.70
C ASP A 43 -7.55 -6.71 14.23
N GLN A 44 -8.03 -6.93 13.01
CA GLN A 44 -9.19 -6.23 12.46
C GLN A 44 -10.45 -6.51 13.26
N GLU A 45 -10.59 -7.70 13.84
CA GLU A 45 -11.72 -8.07 14.69
C GLU A 45 -11.66 -7.35 16.03
N LEU A 46 -10.44 -7.17 16.60
CA LEU A 46 -10.24 -6.37 17.80
C LEU A 46 -10.77 -4.94 17.61
N TRP A 47 -10.43 -4.29 16.49
CA TRP A 47 -10.85 -2.91 16.25
C TRP A 47 -12.34 -2.78 16.00
N LYS A 48 -12.95 -3.73 15.27
CA LYS A 48 -14.40 -3.81 15.10
C LYS A 48 -15.11 -3.99 16.44
N LEU A 49 -14.58 -4.87 17.30
CA LEU A 49 -15.11 -5.12 18.63
C LEU A 49 -14.99 -3.88 19.53
N ALA A 50 -13.80 -3.27 19.58
CA ALA A 50 -13.56 -2.08 20.38
C ALA A 50 -14.47 -0.92 19.96
N GLY A 51 -14.65 -0.70 18.65
CA GLY A 51 -15.56 0.32 18.12
C GLY A 51 -17.03 0.09 18.50
N ALA A 52 -17.45 -1.17 18.66
CA ALA A 52 -18.81 -1.51 19.06
C ALA A 52 -19.02 -1.48 20.58
N GLU A 53 -18.03 -1.89 21.38
CA GLU A 53 -18.24 -2.22 22.80
C GLU A 53 -17.58 -1.26 23.80
N VAL A 54 -16.53 -0.52 23.41
CA VAL A 54 -15.70 0.25 24.36
C VAL A 54 -16.18 1.71 24.51
N GLY A 55 -16.93 2.25 23.54
CA GLY A 55 -17.52 3.60 23.62
C GLY A 55 -16.51 4.74 23.80
N GLY A 56 -15.21 4.48 23.59
CA GLY A 56 -14.09 5.38 23.84
C GLY A 56 -12.77 4.79 23.34
N LEU A 57 -11.65 5.33 23.80
CA LEU A 57 -10.32 4.86 23.41
C LEU A 57 -9.95 3.55 24.12
N LEU A 58 -9.46 2.57 23.36
CA LEU A 58 -9.03 1.28 23.92
C LEU A 58 -7.77 1.41 24.79
N ASP A 59 -6.77 2.16 24.33
CA ASP A 59 -5.52 2.38 25.07
C ASP A 59 -4.73 3.61 24.57
N LEU A 60 -3.82 4.13 25.40
CA LEU A 60 -2.97 5.30 25.15
C LEU A 60 -1.51 4.95 24.81
N ALA A 61 -1.20 3.66 24.62
CA ALA A 61 0.15 3.13 24.37
C ALA A 61 1.19 3.59 25.39
N THR A 62 0.77 3.78 26.64
CA THR A 62 1.62 4.24 27.75
C THR A 62 1.63 3.18 28.84
N PRO A 63 2.79 2.77 29.38
CA PRO A 63 2.85 1.75 30.44
C PRO A 63 1.95 2.08 31.62
N LYS A 64 1.09 1.12 32.00
CA LYS A 64 0.21 1.26 33.16
C LYS A 64 0.98 0.95 34.44
N LEU A 65 0.76 1.74 35.49
CA LEU A 65 1.40 1.51 36.77
C LEU A 65 0.90 0.20 37.39
N CYS A 66 -0.41 0.01 37.42
CA CYS A 66 -1.05 -1.21 37.92
C CYS A 66 -1.60 -2.06 36.76
N PRO A 67 -1.59 -3.40 36.87
CA PRO A 67 -2.40 -4.22 35.98
C PRO A 67 -3.88 -3.99 36.30
N GLU A 68 -4.74 -4.05 35.29
CA GLU A 68 -6.18 -3.81 35.44
C GLU A 68 -7.02 -4.80 34.65
N VAL A 69 -8.25 -4.99 35.11
CA VAL A 69 -9.24 -5.85 34.44
C VAL A 69 -10.50 -5.07 34.18
N LEU A 70 -11.04 -5.15 32.97
CA LEU A 70 -12.27 -4.46 32.56
C LEU A 70 -13.29 -5.43 31.99
N VAL A 71 -14.56 -5.04 32.01
CA VAL A 71 -15.63 -5.74 31.30
C VAL A 71 -16.44 -4.72 30.50
N SER A 72 -16.70 -5.04 29.24
CA SER A 72 -17.72 -4.38 28.42
C SER A 72 -18.72 -5.42 27.93
N GLY A 73 -20.00 -5.18 28.18
CA GLY A 73 -21.07 -6.12 27.82
C GLY A 73 -22.36 -5.85 28.58
N HIS A 74 -23.14 -6.90 28.79
CA HIS A 74 -24.46 -6.83 29.42
C HIS A 74 -24.56 -7.79 30.61
N ALA A 75 -25.47 -7.51 31.52
CA ALA A 75 -25.96 -8.43 32.53
C ALA A 75 -27.21 -9.16 32.02
N TYR A 76 -27.35 -10.43 32.35
CA TYR A 76 -28.47 -11.30 31.97
C TYR A 76 -29.10 -11.92 33.22
N PRO A 77 -30.34 -11.57 33.56
CA PRO A 77 -31.08 -12.24 34.63
C PRO A 77 -31.48 -13.66 34.22
N HIS A 78 -30.82 -14.66 34.82
CA HIS A 78 -31.08 -16.07 34.56
C HIS A 78 -32.11 -16.71 35.51
N ASP A 79 -32.40 -16.06 36.64
CA ASP A 79 -33.34 -16.56 37.64
C ASP A 79 -34.79 -16.18 37.27
N PRO A 80 -35.66 -17.15 36.93
CA PRO A 80 -37.06 -16.87 36.59
C PRO A 80 -37.86 -16.26 37.75
N ALA A 81 -37.41 -16.42 39.00
CA ALA A 81 -38.05 -15.81 40.15
C ALA A 81 -37.76 -14.30 40.26
N HIS A 82 -36.69 -13.82 39.62
CA HIS A 82 -36.25 -12.43 39.65
C HIS A 82 -35.90 -11.93 38.23
N PRO A 83 -36.85 -11.90 37.28
CA PRO A 83 -36.58 -11.61 35.87
C PRO A 83 -36.12 -10.15 35.59
N GLY A 84 -36.18 -9.29 36.61
CA GLY A 84 -35.70 -7.92 36.57
C GLY A 84 -34.44 -7.67 37.39
N ALA A 85 -33.81 -8.68 38.00
CA ALA A 85 -32.66 -8.45 38.86
C ALA A 85 -31.64 -9.60 38.84
N CYS A 86 -30.35 -9.26 38.79
CA CYS A 86 -29.29 -10.22 38.99
C CYS A 86 -28.04 -9.59 39.62
N ALA A 87 -27.22 -10.41 40.26
CA ALA A 87 -25.88 -10.03 40.67
C ALA A 87 -24.89 -10.43 39.57
N VAL A 88 -24.00 -9.51 39.21
CA VAL A 88 -22.89 -9.78 38.30
C VAL A 88 -21.58 -9.70 39.06
N ARG A 89 -20.62 -10.56 38.72
CA ARG A 89 -19.32 -10.62 39.38
C ARG A 89 -18.21 -10.87 38.38
N LEU A 90 -17.14 -10.11 38.53
CA LEU A 90 -15.85 -10.30 37.86
C LEU A 90 -14.85 -10.75 38.92
N LYS A 91 -14.27 -11.93 38.74
CA LYS A 91 -13.15 -12.41 39.57
C LYS A 91 -11.99 -12.81 38.67
N VAL A 92 -10.82 -12.21 38.84
CA VAL A 92 -9.59 -12.56 38.11
C VAL A 92 -8.42 -12.53 39.09
N GLY A 93 -7.94 -13.71 39.49
CA GLY A 93 -6.94 -13.83 40.55
C GLY A 93 -7.40 -13.15 41.85
N ALA A 94 -6.67 -12.12 42.28
CA ALA A 94 -6.98 -11.34 43.49
C ALA A 94 -8.01 -10.21 43.26
N ILE A 95 -8.31 -9.86 42.00
CA ILE A 95 -9.30 -8.82 41.67
C ILE A 95 -10.69 -9.47 41.74
N ASP A 96 -11.56 -8.92 42.58
CA ASP A 96 -12.89 -9.48 42.84
C ASP A 96 -13.89 -8.36 43.06
N LYS A 97 -14.82 -8.19 42.12
CA LYS A 97 -15.81 -7.12 42.16
C LYS A 97 -17.18 -7.64 41.76
N SER A 98 -18.17 -7.28 42.57
CA SER A 98 -19.57 -7.63 42.35
C SER A 98 -20.42 -6.36 42.25
N LEU A 99 -21.41 -6.38 41.36
CA LEU A 99 -22.42 -5.33 41.21
C LEU A 99 -23.81 -5.96 41.23
N LEU A 100 -24.79 -5.19 41.67
CA LEU A 100 -26.20 -5.55 41.55
C LEU A 100 -26.79 -4.82 40.37
N VAL A 101 -27.51 -5.56 39.53
CA VAL A 101 -28.10 -5.06 38.30
C VAL A 101 -29.60 -5.29 38.34
N PHE A 102 -30.33 -4.23 38.01
CA PHE A 102 -31.78 -4.17 38.07
C PHE A 102 -32.33 -3.65 36.75
N GLY A 103 -33.49 -4.13 36.34
CA GLY A 103 -34.33 -3.46 35.35
C GLY A 103 -34.81 -2.11 35.87
N ASP A 104 -35.62 -1.43 35.07
CA ASP A 104 -36.04 -0.07 35.38
C ASP A 104 -36.83 0.00 36.69
N ARG A 105 -36.45 0.97 37.52
CA ARG A 105 -37.03 1.22 38.85
C ARG A 105 -37.25 2.71 39.04
N TYR A 106 -38.27 3.04 39.83
CA TYR A 106 -38.70 4.41 40.08
C TYR A 106 -38.92 4.64 41.57
N TRP A 107 -38.73 5.88 42.01
CA TRP A 107 -39.21 6.31 43.32
C TRP A 107 -40.72 6.54 43.28
N VAL A 108 -41.45 5.81 44.11
CA VAL A 108 -42.91 5.95 44.32
C VAL A 108 -43.15 6.15 45.81
N ASP A 109 -43.68 7.30 46.19
CA ASP A 109 -43.96 7.68 47.60
C ASP A 109 -42.75 7.44 48.55
N GLY A 110 -41.54 7.74 48.07
CA GLY A 110 -40.30 7.59 48.84
C GLY A 110 -39.80 6.15 48.97
N LYS A 111 -40.41 5.18 48.28
CA LYS A 111 -39.96 3.78 48.19
C LYS A 111 -39.52 3.44 46.77
N ALA A 112 -38.52 2.57 46.65
CA ALA A 112 -38.12 2.05 45.35
C ALA A 112 -39.19 1.06 44.85
N SER A 113 -39.60 1.19 43.59
CA SER A 113 -40.44 0.18 42.93
C SER A 113 -39.69 -1.14 42.77
N ASP A 114 -40.45 -2.21 42.58
CA ASP A 114 -39.88 -3.48 42.11
C ASP A 114 -39.22 -3.28 40.75
N PRO A 115 -38.12 -4.00 40.46
CA PRO A 115 -37.45 -3.92 39.17
C PRO A 115 -38.32 -4.52 38.07
N GLN A 116 -38.50 -3.77 36.99
CA GLN A 116 -39.20 -4.28 35.80
C GLN A 116 -38.40 -5.44 35.17
N PRO A 117 -39.07 -6.47 34.61
CA PRO A 117 -38.40 -7.54 33.87
C PRO A 117 -37.54 -6.96 32.73
N SER A 118 -36.34 -7.52 32.53
CA SER A 118 -35.42 -7.08 31.49
C SER A 118 -34.60 -8.25 30.96
N ASP A 119 -34.63 -8.47 29.64
CA ASP A 119 -33.87 -9.58 29.01
C ASP A 119 -32.36 -9.42 29.19
N ARG A 120 -31.88 -8.18 29.18
CA ARG A 120 -30.49 -7.81 29.47
C ARG A 120 -30.36 -6.36 29.92
N MET A 121 -29.24 -6.01 30.56
CA MET A 121 -28.94 -4.64 30.98
C MET A 121 -27.49 -4.29 30.65
N ARG A 122 -27.24 -3.14 29.99
CA ARG A 122 -25.87 -2.74 29.61
C ARG A 122 -25.05 -2.37 30.86
N LEU A 123 -23.83 -2.89 30.95
CA LEU A 123 -22.90 -2.61 32.04
C LEU A 123 -22.04 -1.38 31.70
N ASP A 124 -22.61 -0.18 31.79
CA ASP A 124 -21.92 1.08 31.50
C ASP A 124 -22.23 2.18 32.52
N TRP A 125 -21.57 3.33 32.36
CA TRP A 125 -21.75 4.48 33.25
C TRP A 125 -23.11 5.17 33.11
N ARG A 126 -23.85 4.99 32.02
CA ARG A 126 -25.19 5.59 31.82
C ARG A 126 -26.23 4.95 32.73
N HIS A 127 -26.03 3.70 33.08
CA HIS A 127 -26.92 2.91 33.93
C HIS A 127 -26.51 2.92 35.41
N ALA A 128 -25.36 3.53 35.74
CA ALA A 128 -24.89 3.74 37.11
C ALA A 128 -25.46 5.04 37.72
N TYR A 129 -25.34 5.19 39.05
CA TYR A 129 -25.79 6.40 39.74
C TYR A 129 -25.13 7.66 39.15
N GLY A 130 -25.92 8.70 38.87
CA GLY A 130 -25.41 9.94 38.31
C GLY A 130 -26.49 10.86 37.75
N GLY A 131 -26.05 11.81 36.93
CA GLY A 131 -26.89 12.74 36.19
C GLY A 131 -26.29 14.14 36.04
N PRO A 132 -26.93 15.07 35.29
CA PRO A 132 -26.47 16.43 34.96
C PRO A 132 -26.00 17.38 36.08
N GLY A 133 -25.96 16.97 37.36
CA GLY A 133 -25.34 17.69 38.47
C GLY A 133 -24.39 16.84 39.33
N CYS A 134 -24.07 15.63 38.87
CA CYS A 134 -23.15 14.70 39.51
C CYS A 134 -21.81 14.71 38.78
N THR A 135 -20.79 15.33 39.38
CA THR A 135 -19.45 15.45 38.78
C THR A 135 -18.85 14.09 38.44
N ASP A 136 -19.03 13.11 39.33
CA ASP A 136 -18.39 11.79 39.23
C ASP A 136 -18.95 10.93 38.09
N ASN A 137 -20.19 11.20 37.66
CA ASN A 137 -20.84 10.53 36.54
C ASN A 137 -22.00 11.40 35.98
N PRO A 138 -21.71 12.37 35.11
CA PRO A 138 -22.72 13.27 34.57
C PRO A 138 -23.70 12.57 33.61
N LEU A 139 -23.30 11.42 33.05
CA LEU A 139 -24.09 10.63 32.11
C LEU A 139 -25.03 9.62 32.80
N GLY A 140 -24.86 9.41 34.10
CA GLY A 140 -25.63 8.44 34.87
C GLY A 140 -27.07 8.86 35.15
N ILE A 141 -27.75 8.05 35.95
CA ILE A 141 -29.16 8.23 36.28
C ILE A 141 -29.41 8.18 37.80
N GLY A 142 -30.50 8.80 38.24
CA GLY A 142 -31.00 8.73 39.61
C GLY A 142 -30.59 9.85 40.57
N ALA A 143 -29.76 10.81 40.14
CA ALA A 143 -29.45 11.99 40.95
C ALA A 143 -30.49 13.11 40.87
N GLN A 144 -31.39 13.08 39.88
CA GLN A 144 -32.35 14.17 39.62
C GLN A 144 -33.66 13.64 39.03
N ASP A 145 -34.70 14.47 39.11
CA ASP A 145 -36.00 14.20 38.49
C ASP A 145 -35.93 14.45 36.99
N GLU A 146 -36.68 13.65 36.23
CA GLU A 146 -36.85 13.77 34.78
C GLU A 146 -38.34 13.71 34.42
N ASP A 147 -38.71 14.43 33.37
CA ASP A 147 -40.07 14.38 32.82
C ASP A 147 -40.15 13.26 31.78
N ILE A 148 -40.92 12.23 32.08
CA ILE A 148 -41.23 11.13 31.16
C ILE A 148 -42.73 11.20 30.85
N ASN A 149 -43.08 11.44 29.58
CA ASN A 149 -44.47 11.53 29.12
C ASN A 149 -45.34 12.53 29.92
N GLY A 150 -44.76 13.65 30.36
CA GLY A 150 -45.46 14.69 31.14
C GLY A 150 -45.63 14.36 32.63
N VAL A 151 -45.00 13.29 33.12
CA VAL A 151 -44.95 12.94 34.54
C VAL A 151 -43.53 13.10 35.04
N ARG A 152 -43.37 13.88 36.10
CA ARG A 152 -42.10 14.08 36.79
C ARG A 152 -41.78 12.87 37.65
N VAL A 153 -40.74 12.13 37.28
CA VAL A 153 -40.32 10.91 37.97
C VAL A 153 -38.84 10.94 38.27
N ARG A 154 -38.40 10.19 39.30
CA ARG A 154 -36.97 9.93 39.54
C ARG A 154 -36.72 8.44 39.40
N ARG A 155 -35.95 8.06 38.39
CA ARG A 155 -35.49 6.68 38.21
C ARG A 155 -34.44 6.32 39.26
N LEU A 156 -34.34 5.06 39.61
CA LEU A 156 -33.17 4.52 40.31
C LEU A 156 -32.14 4.05 39.27
N PRO A 157 -30.83 4.09 39.59
CA PRO A 157 -29.83 3.50 38.71
C PRO A 157 -30.05 2.01 38.55
N ASN A 158 -29.77 1.48 37.37
CA ASN A 158 -29.86 0.06 37.10
C ASN A 158 -28.67 -0.69 37.70
N ILE A 159 -27.52 -0.03 37.89
CA ILE A 159 -26.30 -0.61 38.45
C ILE A 159 -26.03 0.01 39.83
N GLU A 160 -25.95 -0.84 40.85
CA GLU A 160 -25.62 -0.45 42.22
C GLU A 160 -24.45 -1.27 42.79
N SER A 161 -23.69 -0.68 43.70
CA SER A 161 -22.73 -1.41 44.53
C SER A 161 -23.47 -2.22 45.61
N PRO A 162 -23.08 -3.48 45.87
CA PRO A 162 -23.66 -4.25 46.98
C PRO A 162 -23.29 -3.66 48.36
N HIS A 163 -22.24 -2.85 48.44
CA HIS A 163 -21.77 -2.27 49.70
C HIS A 163 -22.39 -0.91 50.01
N GLU A 164 -22.97 -0.24 49.02
CA GLU A 164 -23.55 1.11 49.14
C GLU A 164 -24.88 1.18 48.38
N ARG A 165 -25.91 0.54 48.92
CA ARG A 165 -27.27 0.53 48.35
C ARG A 165 -27.95 1.88 48.54
N ILE A 166 -28.69 2.31 47.54
CA ILE A 166 -29.52 3.52 47.65
C ILE A 166 -30.81 3.18 48.40
N ALA A 167 -31.04 3.85 49.53
CA ALA A 167 -32.20 3.67 50.39
C ALA A 167 -33.18 4.86 50.36
N SER A 168 -32.77 6.03 49.86
CA SER A 168 -33.66 7.20 49.74
C SER A 168 -33.35 8.07 48.50
N PRO A 169 -34.32 8.86 47.98
CA PRO A 169 -34.09 9.74 46.84
C PRO A 169 -33.02 10.82 47.06
N ALA A 170 -32.75 11.18 48.32
CA ALA A 170 -31.79 12.23 48.67
C ALA A 170 -30.36 11.69 48.88
N GLN A 171 -30.19 10.37 49.01
CA GLN A 171 -28.90 9.74 49.22
C GLN A 171 -28.06 9.82 47.94
N ARG A 172 -26.83 10.33 48.09
CA ARG A 172 -25.81 10.26 47.05
C ARG A 172 -24.92 9.05 47.31
N VAL A 173 -24.63 8.28 46.28
CA VAL A 173 -23.72 7.11 46.33
C VAL A 173 -22.66 7.23 45.25
N ALA A 174 -21.57 6.47 45.36
CA ALA A 174 -20.57 6.44 44.31
C ALA A 174 -21.08 5.67 43.07
N PRO A 175 -20.85 6.18 41.83
CA PRO A 175 -21.11 5.38 40.63
C PRO A 175 -20.22 4.14 40.61
N ALA A 176 -20.80 2.99 40.26
CA ALA A 176 -20.09 1.72 40.15
C ALA A 176 -20.30 1.10 38.77
N GLY A 177 -19.24 0.50 38.21
CA GLY A 177 -19.25 -0.12 36.89
C GLY A 177 -17.99 -0.94 36.66
N PHE A 178 -17.94 -1.73 35.58
CA PHE A 178 -16.78 -2.54 35.21
C PHE A 178 -15.94 -1.97 34.05
N THR A 179 -16.50 -1.06 33.27
CA THR A 179 -15.87 -0.55 32.05
C THR A 179 -14.94 0.64 32.33
N ALA A 180 -14.25 1.12 31.29
CA ALA A 180 -13.26 2.18 31.40
C ALA A 180 -13.87 3.51 31.86
N LEU A 181 -13.19 4.21 32.77
CA LEU A 181 -13.50 5.58 33.13
C LEU A 181 -13.08 6.52 31.98
N PRO A 182 -13.98 7.42 31.51
CA PRO A 182 -13.65 8.44 30.52
C PRO A 182 -12.44 9.29 30.95
N MET A 183 -11.63 9.71 29.99
CA MET A 183 -10.39 10.48 30.23
C MET A 183 -10.63 11.79 31.00
N ASP A 184 -11.75 12.42 30.72
CA ASP A 184 -12.22 13.68 31.29
C ASP A 184 -13.01 13.49 32.60
N SER A 185 -13.14 12.26 33.09
CA SER A 185 -13.81 12.02 34.37
C SER A 185 -13.03 12.69 35.51
N PRO A 186 -13.67 13.30 36.51
CA PRO A 186 -12.97 13.98 37.60
C PRO A 186 -11.95 13.09 38.33
N GLN A 187 -12.25 11.79 38.45
CA GLN A 187 -11.37 10.80 39.10
C GLN A 187 -10.05 10.61 38.34
N ARG A 188 -10.08 10.70 37.00
CA ARG A 188 -8.88 10.66 36.17
C ARG A 188 -8.25 12.05 36.04
N ALA A 189 -9.04 13.09 35.82
CA ALA A 189 -8.59 14.48 35.73
C ALA A 189 -7.78 14.92 36.95
N ALA A 190 -8.15 14.47 38.16
CA ALA A 190 -7.41 14.75 39.38
C ALA A 190 -5.96 14.21 39.39
N ARG A 191 -5.60 13.30 38.47
CA ARG A 191 -4.28 12.66 38.37
C ARG A 191 -3.34 13.29 37.34
N LEU A 192 -3.82 14.20 36.49
CA LEU A 192 -3.04 14.82 35.39
C LEU A 192 -1.88 15.73 35.84
N GLY A 193 -1.78 16.00 37.15
CA GLY A 193 -0.88 17.01 37.70
C GLY A 193 -1.39 18.44 37.47
N ARG A 194 -0.75 19.43 38.08
CA ARG A 194 -1.12 20.85 37.97
C ARG A 194 0.05 21.74 37.54
N GLN A 195 1.26 21.20 37.46
CA GLN A 195 2.48 21.98 37.23
C GLN A 195 2.74 22.31 35.74
N TYR A 196 1.73 22.85 35.02
CA TYR A 196 1.84 23.27 33.61
C TYR A 196 2.25 24.75 33.45
N GLY A 197 3.20 25.23 34.25
CA GLY A 197 3.67 26.61 34.24
C GLY A 197 4.80 26.90 33.24
N GLN A 198 5.43 28.07 33.34
CA GLN A 198 6.58 28.47 32.50
C GLN A 198 7.72 27.45 32.57
N GLN A 199 8.02 26.94 33.76
CA GLN A 199 9.07 25.92 33.96
C GLN A 199 8.79 24.63 33.18
N TRP A 200 7.52 24.20 33.10
CA TRP A 200 7.13 23.04 32.29
C TRP A 200 7.27 23.36 30.80
N LEU A 201 6.84 24.54 30.35
CA LEU A 201 6.98 24.95 28.95
C LEU A 201 8.45 24.95 28.49
N GLU A 202 9.37 25.38 29.35
CA GLU A 202 10.81 25.49 29.05
C GLU A 202 11.56 24.15 29.14
N HIS A 203 11.15 23.24 30.03
CA HIS A 203 11.96 22.06 30.34
C HIS A 203 11.27 20.71 30.10
N ASP A 204 9.94 20.67 30.16
CA ASP A 204 9.19 19.42 30.19
C ASP A 204 8.23 19.28 29.00
N PHE A 205 7.79 20.37 28.35
CA PHE A 205 7.00 20.36 27.13
C PHE A 205 7.73 19.59 26.00
N PRO A 206 7.04 18.77 25.20
CA PRO A 206 5.59 18.49 25.19
C PRO A 206 5.15 17.34 26.13
N GLY A 207 5.92 17.04 27.17
CA GLY A 207 5.69 15.97 28.14
C GLY A 207 4.67 16.27 29.22
N PHE A 208 4.54 15.32 30.16
CA PHE A 208 3.60 15.44 31.28
C PHE A 208 4.15 16.28 32.43
N ALA A 209 3.26 16.89 33.22
CA ALA A 209 3.64 17.63 34.42
C ALA A 209 4.33 16.72 35.46
N SER A 210 5.39 17.21 36.11
CA SER A 210 6.20 16.43 37.05
C SER A 210 5.44 15.85 38.25
N ASP A 211 4.30 16.43 38.62
CA ASP A 211 3.43 15.99 39.70
C ASP A 211 2.29 15.04 39.26
N MET A 212 2.29 14.59 38.00
CA MET A 212 1.28 13.67 37.48
C MET A 212 1.31 12.31 38.22
N ASP A 213 0.14 11.85 38.67
CA ASP A 213 -0.03 10.48 39.15
C ASP A 213 -0.21 9.56 37.93
N TRP A 214 0.76 8.66 37.73
CA TRP A 214 0.80 7.74 36.60
C TRP A 214 -0.39 6.79 36.51
N ARG A 215 -1.15 6.61 37.62
CA ARG A 215 -2.44 5.90 37.61
C ARG A 215 -3.52 6.61 36.78
N PHE A 216 -3.23 7.76 36.19
CA PHE A 216 -4.04 8.35 35.14
C PHE A 216 -4.23 7.41 33.95
N PHE A 217 -3.21 6.63 33.58
CA PHE A 217 -3.25 5.70 32.44
C PHE A 217 -3.99 4.39 32.73
N ASN A 218 -4.28 4.11 34.00
CA ASN A 218 -5.20 3.06 34.38
C ASN A 218 -6.64 3.50 34.06
N ALA A 219 -7.27 2.83 33.11
CA ALA A 219 -8.62 3.14 32.65
C ALA A 219 -9.69 2.52 33.56
N ALA A 220 -9.39 1.39 34.22
CA ALA A 220 -10.34 0.74 35.11
C ALA A 220 -10.53 1.55 36.41
N PRO A 221 -11.68 1.42 37.09
CA PRO A 221 -11.84 1.91 38.46
C PRO A 221 -10.81 1.30 39.44
N PRO A 222 -10.44 1.99 40.53
CA PRO A 222 -9.37 1.54 41.43
C PRO A 222 -9.56 0.17 42.08
N ASP A 223 -10.80 -0.28 42.26
CA ASP A 223 -11.17 -1.59 42.80
C ASP A 223 -10.99 -2.73 41.78
N GLN A 224 -10.55 -2.42 40.56
CA GLN A 224 -10.23 -3.38 39.49
C GLN A 224 -8.73 -3.41 39.15
N TRP A 225 -7.89 -2.89 40.04
CA TRP A 225 -6.44 -2.87 39.86
C TRP A 225 -5.74 -3.94 40.69
N GLY A 226 -4.68 -4.51 40.14
CA GLY A 226 -3.72 -5.30 40.90
C GLY A 226 -2.63 -4.42 41.55
N ALA A 227 -1.62 -5.09 42.11
CA ALA A 227 -0.52 -4.41 42.77
C ALA A 227 0.27 -3.51 41.79
N PRO A 228 0.74 -2.31 42.23
CA PRO A 228 1.60 -1.46 41.43
C PRO A 228 2.85 -2.22 40.96
N ASN A 229 3.27 -1.95 39.72
CA ASN A 229 4.41 -2.57 39.04
C ASN A 229 4.30 -4.10 38.80
N ALA A 230 3.15 -4.72 39.07
CA ALA A 230 2.90 -6.13 38.75
C ALA A 230 2.36 -6.33 37.32
N ALA A 231 2.45 -7.55 36.79
CA ALA A 231 1.74 -7.97 35.58
C ALA A 231 0.61 -8.95 35.95
N LEU A 232 -0.42 -9.05 35.10
CA LEU A 232 -1.35 -10.17 35.18
C LEU A 232 -0.58 -11.43 34.78
N ALA A 233 -0.59 -12.45 35.64
CA ALA A 233 0.08 -13.71 35.33
C ALA A 233 -0.73 -14.52 34.31
N GLY A 234 -0.05 -15.10 33.33
CA GLY A 234 -0.63 -16.13 32.48
C GLY A 234 -1.15 -17.30 33.33
N GLY A 235 -2.23 -17.94 32.87
CA GLY A 235 -2.88 -19.04 33.60
C GLY A 235 -3.73 -18.62 34.81
N THR A 236 -3.83 -17.32 35.13
CA THR A 236 -4.70 -16.80 36.20
C THR A 236 -6.14 -17.18 35.94
N GLU A 237 -6.80 -17.77 36.93
CA GLU A 237 -8.21 -18.15 36.82
C GLU A 237 -9.12 -16.92 36.81
N TYR A 238 -10.18 -17.00 36.00
CA TYR A 238 -11.24 -16.02 35.97
C TYR A 238 -12.63 -16.63 36.13
N GLU A 239 -13.55 -15.85 36.70
CA GLU A 239 -14.98 -16.14 36.75
C GLU A 239 -15.78 -14.89 36.35
N LEU A 240 -16.75 -15.05 35.46
CA LEU A 240 -17.70 -14.02 35.04
C LEU A 240 -19.12 -14.54 35.28
N TRP A 241 -19.86 -13.85 36.14
CA TRP A 241 -21.20 -14.27 36.56
C TRP A 241 -22.26 -13.41 35.90
N ASN A 242 -23.25 -14.06 35.29
CA ASN A 242 -24.46 -13.48 34.68
C ASN A 242 -24.18 -12.42 33.60
N MET A 243 -23.10 -12.57 32.83
CA MET A 243 -22.70 -11.63 31.76
C MET A 243 -22.80 -12.20 30.34
N HIS A 244 -23.30 -13.44 30.20
CA HIS A 244 -23.52 -14.10 28.91
C HIS A 244 -24.99 -14.58 28.83
N PRO A 245 -25.63 -14.53 27.64
CA PRO A 245 -27.04 -14.88 27.46
C PRO A 245 -27.39 -16.33 27.85
N ASP A 246 -26.51 -17.29 27.54
CA ASP A 246 -26.76 -18.72 27.82
C ASP A 246 -25.89 -19.31 28.93
N GLN A 247 -24.91 -18.56 29.45
CA GLN A 247 -23.91 -19.07 30.39
C GLN A 247 -23.94 -18.20 31.65
N PRO A 248 -24.71 -18.59 32.69
CA PRO A 248 -24.78 -17.86 33.95
C PRO A 248 -23.41 -17.72 34.64
N LEU A 249 -22.46 -18.60 34.31
CA LEU A 249 -21.11 -18.59 34.84
C LEU A 249 -20.12 -19.01 33.75
N GLN A 250 -19.27 -18.09 33.32
CA GLN A 250 -18.11 -18.37 32.48
C GLN A 250 -16.87 -18.49 33.37
N ARG A 251 -16.14 -19.59 33.23
CA ARG A 251 -14.90 -19.87 33.95
C ARG A 251 -13.79 -20.26 32.99
N GLY A 252 -12.59 -19.81 33.26
CA GLY A 252 -11.42 -20.18 32.48
C GLY A 252 -10.13 -19.68 33.09
N ARG A 253 -9.08 -19.69 32.28
CA ARG A 253 -7.76 -19.17 32.63
C ARG A 253 -7.32 -18.17 31.58
N LEU A 254 -6.65 -17.11 31.99
CA LEU A 254 -5.97 -16.22 31.05
C LEU A 254 -4.95 -17.06 30.26
N PRO A 255 -4.87 -16.90 28.93
CA PRO A 255 -3.85 -17.58 28.13
C PRO A 255 -2.45 -17.33 28.67
N ASP A 256 -1.63 -18.38 28.74
CA ASP A 256 -0.24 -18.28 29.20
C ASP A 256 0.68 -17.91 28.04
N TRP A 257 0.44 -16.70 27.50
CA TRP A 257 1.14 -16.15 26.35
C TRP A 257 2.03 -14.98 26.77
N HIS A 258 3.19 -14.88 26.12
CA HIS A 258 4.17 -13.84 26.33
C HIS A 258 4.31 -13.01 25.06
N ALA A 259 3.89 -11.74 25.11
CA ALA A 259 4.14 -10.81 24.02
C ALA A 259 5.58 -10.29 24.11
N ARG A 260 6.24 -10.20 22.97
CA ARG A 260 7.56 -9.58 22.79
C ARG A 260 7.45 -8.47 21.76
N CYS A 261 8.33 -7.49 21.84
CA CYS A 261 8.39 -6.46 20.82
C CYS A 261 9.84 -6.02 20.63
N PHE A 262 10.25 -5.96 19.36
CA PHE A 262 11.61 -5.58 18.99
C PHE A 262 11.59 -4.27 18.22
N VAL A 263 12.62 -3.46 18.41
CA VAL A 263 12.85 -2.25 17.63
C VAL A 263 14.23 -2.28 17.00
N SER A 264 14.42 -1.56 15.90
CA SER A 264 15.75 -1.28 15.35
C SER A 264 15.86 0.19 14.94
N ARG A 265 17.05 0.75 15.19
CA ARG A 265 17.46 2.10 14.77
C ARG A 265 18.29 2.07 13.49
N GLN A 266 18.66 0.89 12.99
CA GLN A 266 19.51 0.72 11.82
C GLN A 266 18.66 0.45 10.58
N ALA A 267 19.00 1.10 9.46
CA ALA A 267 18.20 1.02 8.23
C ALA A 267 18.22 -0.39 7.60
N ASP A 268 19.28 -1.14 7.84
CA ASP A 268 19.43 -2.55 7.45
C ASP A 268 18.63 -3.52 8.35
N GLY A 269 17.99 -3.02 9.40
CA GLY A 269 17.24 -3.82 10.36
C GLY A 269 18.10 -4.54 11.40
N SER A 270 19.41 -4.27 11.44
CA SER A 270 20.32 -4.89 12.41
C SER A 270 20.15 -4.34 13.83
N ALA A 271 20.80 -5.00 14.81
CA ALA A 271 20.83 -4.60 16.22
C ALA A 271 19.43 -4.45 16.84
N LEU A 272 18.61 -5.52 16.75
CA LEU A 272 17.30 -5.56 17.39
C LEU A 272 17.43 -5.39 18.92
N GLU A 273 16.71 -4.40 19.45
CA GLU A 273 16.53 -4.18 20.89
C GLU A 273 15.14 -4.66 21.29
N GLU A 274 15.04 -5.42 22.38
CA GLU A 274 13.75 -5.88 22.90
C GLU A 274 13.16 -4.85 23.88
N VAL A 275 11.89 -4.50 23.67
CA VAL A 275 11.10 -3.68 24.58
C VAL A 275 10.51 -4.59 25.66
N ALA A 276 10.88 -4.36 26.91
CA ALA A 276 10.34 -5.13 28.03
C ALA A 276 8.83 -4.87 28.19
N LEU A 277 8.02 -5.90 27.91
CA LEU A 277 6.56 -5.84 27.95
C LEU A 277 6.00 -6.47 29.24
N ARG A 278 4.93 -5.88 29.78
CA ARG A 278 4.14 -6.43 30.89
C ARG A 278 2.68 -6.55 30.49
N LEU A 279 2.04 -7.69 30.77
CA LEU A 279 0.59 -7.81 30.63
C LEU A 279 -0.07 -6.96 31.72
N THR A 280 -0.66 -5.82 31.35
CA THR A 280 -1.25 -4.90 32.32
C THR A 280 -2.73 -4.65 32.07
N THR A 281 -3.34 -5.25 31.05
CA THR A 281 -4.78 -5.13 30.83
C THR A 281 -5.37 -6.42 30.29
N ALA A 282 -6.44 -6.87 30.95
CA ALA A 282 -7.35 -7.89 30.45
C ALA A 282 -8.76 -7.28 30.35
N TRP A 283 -9.29 -7.18 29.14
CA TRP A 283 -10.60 -6.58 28.88
C TRP A 283 -11.56 -7.62 28.31
N PHE A 284 -12.54 -8.02 29.12
CA PHE A 284 -13.50 -9.06 28.77
C PHE A 284 -14.69 -8.51 27.99
N PHE A 285 -15.14 -9.30 27.01
CA PHE A 285 -16.35 -9.13 26.22
C PHE A 285 -17.20 -10.39 26.34
N PRO A 286 -17.90 -10.57 27.49
CA PRO A 286 -18.37 -11.89 27.93
C PRO A 286 -19.41 -12.49 26.98
N GLU A 287 -20.36 -11.66 26.48
CA GLU A 287 -21.41 -12.05 25.53
C GLU A 287 -20.85 -12.67 24.23
N ARG A 288 -19.63 -12.30 23.83
CA ARG A 288 -18.99 -12.79 22.61
C ARG A 288 -17.98 -13.91 22.86
N ASN A 289 -17.81 -14.34 24.12
CA ASN A 289 -16.70 -15.21 24.53
C ASN A 289 -15.34 -14.68 24.06
N GLN A 290 -15.10 -13.37 24.22
CA GLN A 290 -13.87 -12.72 23.77
C GLN A 290 -13.16 -11.97 24.89
N LEU A 291 -11.84 -11.84 24.76
CA LEU A 291 -10.95 -11.15 25.69
C LEU A 291 -9.86 -10.41 24.91
N ALA A 292 -9.67 -9.13 25.18
CA ALA A 292 -8.50 -8.40 24.72
C ALA A 292 -7.42 -8.39 25.79
N LEU A 293 -6.21 -8.82 25.42
CA LEU A 293 -5.00 -8.74 26.24
C LEU A 293 -4.11 -7.62 25.71
N ILE A 294 -3.61 -6.77 26.60
CA ILE A 294 -2.75 -5.64 26.23
C ILE A 294 -1.48 -5.66 27.08
N TRP A 295 -0.35 -5.84 26.41
CA TRP A 295 0.97 -5.75 27.01
C TRP A 295 1.56 -4.37 26.75
N HIS A 296 2.06 -3.74 27.80
CA HIS A 296 2.67 -2.43 27.70
C HIS A 296 4.15 -2.48 28.06
N GLY A 297 4.94 -1.70 27.34
CA GLY A 297 6.33 -1.45 27.64
C GLY A 297 6.73 -0.07 27.15
N ALA A 298 7.97 0.29 27.46
CA ALA A 298 8.54 1.53 27.01
C ALA A 298 10.05 1.42 26.91
N LEU A 299 10.64 2.22 26.04
CA LEU A 299 12.08 2.33 25.86
C LEU A 299 12.49 3.80 25.66
N PRO A 300 13.71 4.18 26.07
CA PRO A 300 14.22 5.51 25.77
C PRO A 300 14.43 5.69 24.26
N VAL A 301 14.13 6.90 23.79
CA VAL A 301 14.37 7.32 22.41
C VAL A 301 15.24 8.57 22.39
N LEU A 302 16.01 8.71 21.31
CA LEU A 302 16.89 9.86 21.13
C LEU A 302 16.13 11.09 20.63
N GLU A 303 15.01 10.87 19.95
CA GLU A 303 14.16 11.92 19.44
C GLU A 303 12.78 11.88 20.09
N ASP A 304 12.24 13.06 20.44
CA ASP A 304 10.95 13.21 21.12
C ASP A 304 9.71 12.75 20.32
N ASP A 305 9.88 12.44 19.04
CA ASP A 305 8.87 11.81 18.16
C ASP A 305 9.27 10.39 17.72
N ALA A 306 10.31 9.82 18.34
CA ALA A 306 10.87 8.49 18.08
C ALA A 306 11.31 8.26 16.62
N ALA A 307 11.74 9.30 15.91
CA ALA A 307 12.23 9.17 14.53
C ALA A 307 13.52 8.33 14.42
N ASP A 308 14.28 8.19 15.50
CA ASP A 308 15.43 7.29 15.61
C ASP A 308 15.03 5.81 15.51
N ILE A 309 13.76 5.46 15.79
CA ILE A 309 13.24 4.10 15.63
C ILE A 309 12.76 3.89 14.18
N LEU A 310 13.52 3.10 13.44
CA LEU A 310 13.21 2.80 12.04
C LEU A 310 12.22 1.65 11.90
N TYR A 311 12.34 0.61 12.73
CA TYR A 311 11.50 -0.58 12.68
C TYR A 311 10.93 -0.93 14.05
N ILE A 312 9.69 -1.42 14.09
CA ILE A 312 9.07 -2.04 15.27
C ILE A 312 8.38 -3.35 14.88
N MET A 313 8.57 -4.41 15.67
CA MET A 313 8.12 -5.76 15.37
C MET A 313 7.54 -6.46 16.60
N PRO A 314 6.21 -6.51 16.77
CA PRO A 314 5.57 -7.29 17.82
C PRO A 314 5.52 -8.79 17.47
N ALA A 315 5.66 -9.63 18.49
CA ALA A 315 5.55 -11.07 18.43
C ALA A 315 4.81 -11.61 19.66
N LEU A 316 4.36 -12.85 19.58
CA LEU A 316 3.73 -13.59 20.67
C LEU A 316 4.35 -14.98 20.75
N GLU A 317 4.51 -15.50 21.96
CA GLU A 317 5.05 -16.83 22.23
C GLU A 317 4.23 -17.53 23.33
N HIS A 318 4.27 -18.86 23.36
CA HIS A 318 3.86 -19.58 24.57
C HIS A 318 4.86 -19.34 25.68
N ALA A 319 4.36 -19.27 26.93
CA ALA A 319 5.24 -19.20 28.08
C ALA A 319 6.23 -20.39 28.10
N GLY A 320 7.53 -20.08 28.29
CA GLY A 320 8.59 -21.08 28.30
C GLY A 320 9.07 -21.58 26.93
N GLN A 321 8.49 -21.11 25.82
CA GLN A 321 8.91 -21.46 24.45
C GLN A 321 9.53 -20.26 23.72
N ALA A 322 10.43 -19.55 24.40
CA ALA A 322 11.07 -18.37 23.84
C ALA A 322 12.00 -18.72 22.67
N ARG A 323 11.81 -18.04 21.54
CA ARG A 323 12.68 -18.08 20.37
C ARG A 323 13.87 -17.16 20.60
N ASP A 324 15.01 -17.51 20.00
CA ASP A 324 16.23 -16.73 20.11
C ASP A 324 16.12 -15.38 19.36
N ALA A 325 16.99 -14.42 19.70
CA ALA A 325 17.00 -13.11 19.02
C ALA A 325 17.36 -13.25 17.52
N ALA A 326 18.15 -14.26 17.16
CA ALA A 326 18.56 -14.53 15.77
C ALA A 326 17.37 -14.90 14.88
N HIS A 327 16.35 -15.57 15.43
CA HIS A 327 15.09 -15.84 14.75
C HIS A 327 14.42 -14.55 14.31
N TYR A 328 14.26 -13.58 15.22
CA TYR A 328 13.61 -12.31 14.93
C TYR A 328 14.40 -11.47 13.93
N GLN A 329 15.73 -11.48 14.04
CA GLN A 329 16.60 -10.83 13.05
C GLN A 329 16.33 -11.37 11.64
N ARG A 330 16.31 -12.70 11.45
CA ARG A 330 16.00 -13.33 10.16
C ARG A 330 14.60 -12.99 9.65
N VAL A 331 13.60 -12.97 10.54
CA VAL A 331 12.22 -12.62 10.16
C VAL A 331 12.14 -11.17 9.68
N LEU A 332 12.84 -10.24 10.35
CA LEU A 332 12.90 -8.85 9.94
C LEU A 332 13.57 -8.71 8.57
N GLU A 333 14.73 -9.34 8.37
CA GLU A 333 15.45 -9.36 7.09
C GLU A 333 14.54 -9.86 5.94
N GLN A 334 13.86 -11.00 6.13
CA GLN A 334 12.92 -11.55 5.15
C GLN A 334 11.76 -10.61 4.84
N ARG A 335 11.18 -9.95 5.83
CA ARG A 335 10.05 -9.03 5.65
C ARG A 335 10.45 -7.66 5.12
N LEU A 336 11.74 -7.33 5.12
CA LEU A 336 12.30 -6.14 4.49
C LEU A 336 12.77 -6.38 3.05
N ASP A 337 12.80 -7.63 2.59
CA ASP A 337 13.16 -8.00 1.22
C ASP A 337 12.28 -7.25 0.19
N PRO A 338 12.87 -6.56 -0.80
CA PRO A 338 12.12 -5.77 -1.79
C PRO A 338 11.18 -6.60 -2.67
N ASP A 339 11.52 -7.86 -2.96
CA ASP A 339 10.81 -8.71 -3.91
C ASP A 339 9.81 -9.64 -3.20
N LEU A 340 10.21 -10.20 -2.06
CA LEU A 340 9.46 -11.23 -1.33
C LEU A 340 8.89 -10.75 0.01
N GLY A 341 9.22 -9.55 0.47
CA GLY A 341 8.78 -9.06 1.79
C GLY A 341 7.27 -9.07 1.98
N ALA A 342 6.50 -8.77 0.93
CA ALA A 342 5.04 -8.85 0.94
C ALA A 342 4.50 -10.28 1.12
N VAL A 343 5.23 -11.29 0.62
CA VAL A 343 4.88 -12.70 0.78
C VAL A 343 5.20 -13.17 2.20
N TYR A 344 6.38 -12.83 2.72
CA TYR A 344 6.76 -13.16 4.11
C TYR A 344 5.84 -12.48 5.14
N ALA A 345 5.28 -11.32 4.81
CA ALA A 345 4.28 -10.66 5.66
C ALA A 345 3.02 -11.54 5.88
N LEU A 346 2.71 -12.46 4.96
CA LEU A 346 1.56 -13.38 5.09
C LEU A 346 1.79 -14.53 6.06
N HIS A 347 3.03 -14.74 6.50
CA HIS A 347 3.42 -15.90 7.31
C HIS A 347 3.38 -15.58 8.81
N ASP A 348 2.18 -15.55 9.40
CA ASP A 348 1.98 -15.25 10.84
C ASP A 348 2.81 -16.13 11.78
N ALA A 349 3.02 -17.41 11.44
CA ALA A 349 3.73 -18.37 12.30
C ALA A 349 5.20 -18.00 12.60
N GLN A 350 5.77 -17.04 11.86
CA GLN A 350 7.09 -16.47 12.14
C GLN A 350 7.11 -15.61 13.41
N LEU A 351 5.97 -14.98 13.75
CA LEU A 351 5.85 -14.03 14.85
C LEU A 351 4.81 -14.46 15.91
N VAL A 352 4.04 -15.51 15.66
CA VAL A 352 3.00 -16.04 16.55
C VAL A 352 3.05 -17.58 16.52
N PRO A 353 2.67 -18.32 17.58
CA PRO A 353 2.53 -19.78 17.53
C PRO A 353 1.39 -20.20 16.60
N GLU A 354 1.62 -21.21 15.76
CA GLU A 354 0.65 -21.66 14.76
C GLU A 354 -0.57 -22.36 15.39
N ASP A 355 -0.37 -23.06 16.51
CA ASP A 355 -1.40 -23.84 17.21
C ASP A 355 -2.50 -22.98 17.85
N ILE A 356 -2.23 -21.69 18.07
CA ILE A 356 -3.22 -20.74 18.59
C ILE A 356 -3.85 -19.88 17.48
N CYS A 357 -3.39 -20.04 16.23
CA CYS A 357 -3.97 -19.36 15.09
C CYS A 357 -5.19 -20.14 14.60
N GLY A 358 -6.41 -19.61 14.77
CA GLY A 358 -7.61 -20.20 14.15
C GLY A 358 -7.49 -20.30 12.62
N GLU A 359 -8.28 -21.15 11.96
CA GLU A 359 -8.22 -21.33 10.50
C GLU A 359 -8.37 -19.99 9.76
N LEU A 360 -7.42 -19.69 8.85
CA LEU A 360 -7.56 -18.57 7.92
C LEU A 360 -8.75 -18.84 6.98
N PRO A 361 -9.48 -17.83 6.48
CA PRO A 361 -10.57 -18.04 5.53
C PRO A 361 -10.03 -18.57 4.18
N GLN A 362 -9.79 -19.87 4.12
CA GLN A 362 -9.22 -20.61 2.98
C GLN A 362 -10.21 -20.73 1.81
N ALA A 363 -11.46 -20.34 2.06
CA ALA A 363 -12.60 -20.40 1.14
C ALA A 363 -12.41 -19.64 -0.18
N ALA A 364 -11.59 -18.58 -0.22
CA ALA A 364 -11.38 -17.81 -1.45
C ALA A 364 -10.50 -18.55 -2.48
N MET A 365 -9.56 -19.39 -2.02
CA MET A 365 -8.60 -20.09 -2.88
C MET A 365 -9.12 -21.48 -3.29
N GLU A 366 -9.83 -22.17 -2.38
CA GLU A 366 -10.53 -23.43 -2.68
C GLU A 366 -11.64 -23.25 -3.73
N ALA A 367 -12.29 -22.09 -3.77
CA ALA A 367 -13.30 -21.76 -4.78
C ALA A 367 -12.75 -21.71 -6.22
N VAL A 368 -11.44 -21.48 -6.41
CA VAL A 368 -10.80 -21.51 -7.74
C VAL A 368 -10.62 -22.96 -8.21
N ALA A 369 -10.11 -23.83 -7.35
CA ALA A 369 -9.90 -25.27 -7.62
C ALA A 369 -11.20 -26.03 -7.94
N GLN A 370 -12.33 -25.58 -7.39
CA GLN A 370 -13.65 -26.18 -7.61
C GLN A 370 -14.40 -25.62 -8.83
N ARG A 371 -13.79 -24.71 -9.64
CA ARG A 371 -14.46 -24.15 -10.82
C ARG A 371 -14.82 -25.26 -11.82
N PRO A 372 -16.04 -25.23 -12.43
CA PRO A 372 -16.46 -26.23 -13.40
C PRO A 372 -15.47 -26.42 -14.56
N SER A 373 -14.78 -25.35 -14.98
CA SER A 373 -13.76 -25.38 -16.03
C SER A 373 -12.53 -26.20 -15.66
N GLN A 374 -11.99 -26.05 -14.44
CA GLN A 374 -10.84 -26.85 -13.97
C GLN A 374 -11.25 -28.31 -13.73
N ARG A 375 -12.41 -28.56 -13.11
CA ARG A 375 -12.93 -29.94 -12.93
C ARG A 375 -13.10 -30.67 -14.27
N ASN A 376 -13.61 -29.97 -15.28
CA ASN A 376 -13.78 -30.53 -16.63
C ASN A 376 -12.44 -30.78 -17.33
N LEU A 377 -11.42 -29.94 -17.09
CA LEU A 377 -10.07 -30.12 -17.63
C LEU A 377 -9.42 -31.41 -17.09
N TYR A 378 -9.42 -31.61 -15.76
CA TYR A 378 -8.85 -32.81 -15.14
C TYR A 378 -9.65 -34.08 -15.45
N ALA A 379 -10.97 -34.02 -15.43
CA ALA A 379 -11.81 -35.15 -15.86
C ALA A 379 -11.64 -35.48 -17.35
N GLY A 380 -11.32 -34.48 -18.19
CA GLY A 380 -10.96 -34.68 -19.58
C GLY A 380 -9.59 -35.35 -19.74
N ALA A 381 -8.59 -34.90 -18.98
CA ALA A 381 -7.25 -35.48 -18.97
C ALA A 381 -7.26 -36.94 -18.50
N ALA A 382 -7.96 -37.25 -17.39
CA ALA A 382 -8.11 -38.62 -16.89
C ALA A 382 -8.78 -39.56 -17.90
N ARG A 383 -9.82 -39.09 -18.61
CA ARG A 383 -10.48 -39.86 -19.67
C ARG A 383 -9.59 -40.12 -20.88
N ARG A 384 -8.75 -39.15 -21.27
CA ARG A 384 -7.77 -39.34 -22.34
C ARG A 384 -6.70 -40.34 -21.93
N HIS A 385 -6.15 -40.19 -20.73
CA HIS A 385 -5.14 -41.09 -20.15
C HIS A 385 -5.64 -42.54 -20.08
N ALA A 386 -6.88 -42.76 -19.63
CA ALA A 386 -7.48 -44.09 -19.60
C ALA A 386 -7.63 -44.73 -21.00
N ARG A 387 -8.05 -43.96 -22.00
CA ARG A 387 -8.20 -44.44 -23.39
C ARG A 387 -6.86 -44.79 -24.04
N GLU A 388 -5.84 -43.97 -23.81
CA GLU A 388 -4.49 -44.22 -24.31
C GLU A 388 -3.88 -45.47 -23.65
N ARG A 389 -4.09 -45.64 -22.34
CA ARG A 389 -3.68 -46.86 -21.62
C ARG A 389 -4.33 -48.11 -22.21
N GLU A 390 -5.64 -48.05 -22.47
CA GLU A 390 -6.40 -49.15 -23.07
C GLU A 390 -5.92 -49.46 -24.50
N SER A 391 -5.60 -48.44 -25.29
CA SER A 391 -5.03 -48.60 -26.64
C SER A 391 -3.64 -49.25 -26.63
N LEU A 392 -2.77 -48.87 -25.69
CA LEU A 392 -1.43 -49.45 -25.56
C LEU A 392 -1.50 -50.92 -25.12
N LEU A 393 -2.38 -51.24 -24.16
CA LEU A 393 -2.65 -52.62 -23.76
C LEU A 393 -3.18 -53.46 -24.93
N ALA A 394 -4.08 -52.90 -25.75
CA ALA A 394 -4.61 -53.58 -26.93
C ALA A 394 -3.56 -53.86 -28.01
N GLN A 395 -2.47 -53.09 -28.03
CA GLN A 395 -1.32 -53.29 -28.92
C GLN A 395 -0.22 -54.19 -28.30
N GLY A 396 -0.46 -54.73 -27.11
CA GLY A 396 0.49 -55.59 -26.39
C GLY A 396 1.68 -54.85 -25.77
N LEU A 397 1.58 -53.53 -25.62
CA LEU A 397 2.61 -52.68 -25.04
C LEU A 397 2.29 -52.40 -23.57
N ASP A 398 3.31 -52.44 -22.71
CA ASP A 398 3.16 -52.09 -21.29
C ASP A 398 3.03 -50.56 -21.15
N PRO A 399 1.86 -50.03 -20.77
CA PRO A 399 1.64 -48.59 -20.79
C PRO A 399 2.44 -47.86 -19.70
N ASP A 400 2.93 -48.55 -18.67
CA ASP A 400 3.76 -47.92 -17.63
C ASP A 400 5.16 -47.56 -18.15
N LEU A 401 5.57 -48.12 -19.30
CA LEU A 401 6.80 -47.75 -20.01
C LEU A 401 6.62 -46.59 -21.00
N TYR A 402 5.39 -46.29 -21.43
CA TYR A 402 5.11 -45.33 -22.52
C TYR A 402 4.22 -44.15 -22.11
N MET A 403 3.64 -44.18 -20.91
CA MET A 403 2.76 -43.12 -20.42
C MET A 403 3.35 -42.43 -19.19
N ALA A 404 3.26 -41.10 -19.15
CA ALA A 404 3.52 -40.34 -17.94
C ALA A 404 2.41 -40.61 -16.90
N PRO A 405 2.70 -40.58 -15.59
CA PRO A 405 1.69 -40.68 -14.54
C PRO A 405 0.65 -39.58 -14.66
N LEU A 406 -0.61 -39.88 -14.33
CA LEU A 406 -1.63 -38.85 -14.25
C LEU A 406 -1.35 -37.96 -13.03
N GLU A 407 -1.00 -36.69 -13.26
CA GLU A 407 -0.75 -35.76 -12.16
C GLU A 407 -2.04 -35.51 -11.36
N PRO A 408 -2.00 -35.64 -10.02
CA PRO A 408 -3.13 -35.27 -9.19
C PRO A 408 -3.38 -33.76 -9.30
N PRO A 409 -4.63 -33.30 -9.08
CA PRO A 409 -4.90 -31.86 -9.03
C PRO A 409 -4.01 -31.21 -7.97
N PRO A 410 -3.38 -30.06 -8.27
CA PRO A 410 -2.50 -29.40 -7.32
C PRO A 410 -3.31 -29.04 -6.08
N GLN A 411 -2.86 -29.49 -4.91
CA GLN A 411 -3.40 -29.01 -3.64
C GLN A 411 -3.04 -27.53 -3.50
N ALA A 412 -3.99 -26.70 -3.09
CA ALA A 412 -3.71 -25.30 -2.83
C ALA A 412 -2.63 -25.22 -1.73
N PRO A 413 -1.49 -24.56 -1.98
CA PRO A 413 -0.45 -24.43 -0.96
C PRO A 413 -1.01 -23.67 0.24
N ARG A 414 -0.57 -24.05 1.45
CA ARG A 414 -0.90 -23.27 2.66
C ARG A 414 -0.24 -21.91 2.55
N LEU A 415 -0.83 -20.88 3.17
CA LEU A 415 -0.24 -19.53 3.23
C LEU A 415 1.18 -19.57 3.84
N SER A 416 1.45 -20.48 4.77
CA SER A 416 2.78 -20.76 5.33
C SER A 416 3.78 -21.26 4.30
N ASP A 417 3.31 -21.96 3.27
CA ASP A 417 4.16 -22.63 2.28
C ASP A 417 4.39 -21.74 1.04
N LEU A 418 3.65 -20.63 0.90
CA LEU A 418 3.74 -19.73 -0.24
C LEU A 418 5.14 -19.13 -0.46
N PRO A 419 5.89 -18.66 0.56
CA PRO A 419 7.24 -18.15 0.33
C PRO A 419 8.14 -19.22 -0.30
N ASN A 420 8.16 -20.42 0.28
CA ASN A 420 8.95 -21.54 -0.20
C ASN A 420 8.46 -22.02 -1.58
N THR A 421 7.14 -21.99 -1.84
CA THR A 421 6.55 -22.39 -3.11
C THR A 421 6.92 -21.41 -4.22
N ILE A 422 6.85 -20.10 -3.97
CA ILE A 422 7.25 -19.06 -4.93
C ILE A 422 8.75 -19.15 -5.20
N GLN A 423 9.56 -19.31 -4.15
CA GLN A 423 11.01 -19.46 -4.30
C GLN A 423 11.36 -20.75 -5.07
N ARG A 424 10.68 -21.87 -4.78
CA ARG A 424 10.83 -23.12 -5.52
C ARG A 424 10.37 -22.97 -6.96
N MET A 425 9.27 -22.27 -7.23
CA MET A 425 8.81 -21.99 -8.61
C MET A 425 9.77 -21.08 -9.37
N GLN A 426 10.38 -20.10 -8.70
CA GLN A 426 11.41 -19.24 -9.30
C GLN A 426 12.67 -20.05 -9.57
N GLN A 427 13.12 -20.89 -8.63
CA GLN A 427 14.25 -21.79 -8.79
C GLN A 427 13.98 -22.84 -9.86
N GLU A 428 12.80 -23.47 -9.90
CA GLU A 428 12.38 -24.40 -10.94
C GLU A 428 12.25 -23.69 -12.29
N LEU A 429 11.83 -22.43 -12.34
CA LEU A 429 11.81 -21.64 -13.57
C LEU A 429 13.22 -21.28 -14.03
N GLU A 430 14.14 -20.94 -13.12
CA GLU A 430 15.55 -20.69 -13.40
C GLU A 430 16.32 -21.96 -13.75
N GLU A 431 16.01 -23.07 -13.10
CA GLU A 431 16.58 -24.38 -13.32
C GLU A 431 15.98 -25.02 -14.57
N ALA A 432 14.69 -24.82 -14.87
CA ALA A 432 14.10 -25.15 -16.17
C ALA A 432 14.70 -24.27 -17.28
N LYS A 433 15.00 -22.98 -17.02
CA LYS A 433 15.78 -22.15 -17.94
C LYS A 433 17.21 -22.71 -18.14
N ARG A 434 17.85 -23.24 -17.09
CA ARG A 434 19.19 -23.88 -17.17
C ARG A 434 19.17 -25.27 -17.82
N LEU A 435 18.18 -26.10 -17.53
CA LEU A 435 18.00 -27.48 -18.00
C LEU A 435 17.44 -27.52 -19.43
N SER A 436 16.60 -26.55 -19.81
CA SER A 436 16.17 -26.34 -21.20
C SER A 436 17.36 -26.11 -22.13
N GLY A 437 18.46 -25.53 -21.64
CA GLY A 437 19.72 -25.42 -22.37
C GLY A 437 20.53 -26.72 -22.48
N GLY A 438 20.18 -27.78 -21.73
CA GLY A 438 20.88 -29.07 -21.72
C GLY A 438 20.15 -30.22 -22.42
N THR A 439 18.82 -30.14 -22.57
CA THR A 439 18.00 -31.22 -23.18
C THR A 439 18.14 -31.31 -24.70
N ALA A 440 18.44 -30.19 -25.39
CA ALA A 440 18.72 -30.21 -26.83
C ALA A 440 20.01 -31.00 -27.16
N ALA A 441 21.03 -30.93 -26.31
CA ALA A 441 22.31 -31.62 -26.53
C ALA A 441 22.21 -33.15 -26.43
N ARG A 442 21.32 -33.68 -25.59
CA ARG A 442 21.06 -35.13 -25.49
C ARG A 442 20.20 -35.66 -26.62
N ALA A 443 19.22 -34.88 -27.08
CA ALA A 443 18.39 -35.24 -28.25
C ALA A 443 19.18 -35.14 -29.57
N LEU A 444 20.11 -34.19 -29.69
CA LEU A 444 20.99 -34.02 -30.86
C LEU A 444 22.15 -35.03 -30.93
N ALA A 445 22.39 -35.79 -29.86
CA ALA A 445 23.42 -36.83 -29.77
C ALA A 445 22.87 -38.25 -30.02
N ASP A 446 21.58 -38.38 -30.34
CA ASP A 446 20.97 -39.66 -30.70
C ASP A 446 21.53 -40.12 -32.07
N PRO A 447 22.19 -41.30 -32.15
CA PRO A 447 22.76 -41.80 -33.40
C PRO A 447 21.71 -42.10 -34.49
N ASN A 448 20.42 -42.13 -34.16
CA ASN A 448 19.33 -42.36 -35.13
C ASN A 448 18.73 -41.06 -35.72
N LEU A 449 19.18 -39.88 -35.30
CA LEU A 449 18.65 -38.59 -35.79
C LEU A 449 18.84 -38.34 -37.31
N PRO A 450 19.93 -38.78 -37.97
CA PRO A 450 20.11 -38.57 -39.40
C PRO A 450 19.04 -39.27 -40.27
N SER A 451 18.59 -40.46 -39.86
CA SER A 451 17.61 -41.24 -40.63
C SER A 451 16.19 -40.67 -40.48
N MET A 452 15.85 -40.05 -39.34
CA MET A 452 14.57 -39.36 -39.13
C MET A 452 14.46 -38.03 -39.92
N ALA A 453 15.58 -37.35 -40.16
CA ALA A 453 15.61 -36.08 -40.88
C ALA A 453 15.52 -36.24 -42.41
N GLU A 454 16.07 -37.33 -42.97
CA GLU A 454 15.91 -37.67 -44.40
C GLU A 454 14.44 -37.98 -44.76
N VAL A 455 13.67 -38.54 -43.83
CA VAL A 455 12.25 -38.90 -44.05
C VAL A 455 11.31 -37.70 -43.89
N SER A 456 11.67 -36.71 -43.08
CA SER A 456 10.80 -35.58 -42.72
C SER A 456 11.13 -34.24 -43.38
N GLY A 457 12.28 -34.14 -44.07
CA GLY A 457 12.69 -32.94 -44.80
C GLY A 457 13.05 -31.74 -43.90
N VAL A 458 13.36 -32.00 -42.62
CA VAL A 458 13.73 -30.98 -41.65
C VAL A 458 15.24 -30.74 -41.69
N ASP A 459 15.64 -29.48 -41.92
CA ASP A 459 17.05 -29.06 -41.92
C ASP A 459 17.58 -28.97 -40.47
N ILE A 460 18.34 -29.98 -40.07
CA ILE A 460 18.88 -30.13 -38.70
C ILE A 460 19.94 -29.06 -38.38
N ASP A 461 20.65 -28.55 -39.39
CA ASP A 461 21.69 -27.54 -39.17
C ASP A 461 21.10 -26.15 -38.86
N ALA A 462 19.84 -25.89 -39.25
CA ALA A 462 19.10 -24.70 -38.86
C ALA A 462 18.66 -24.73 -37.38
N LEU A 463 18.30 -25.90 -36.86
CA LEU A 463 17.93 -26.11 -35.45
C LEU A 463 19.12 -25.96 -34.49
N ARG A 464 20.33 -26.30 -34.95
CA ARG A 464 21.59 -26.13 -34.20
C ARG A 464 21.94 -24.69 -33.83
N LYS A 465 21.34 -23.68 -34.49
CA LYS A 465 21.72 -22.26 -34.36
C LYS A 465 20.77 -21.41 -33.50
N LEU A 466 19.72 -21.99 -32.92
CA LEU A 466 18.63 -21.23 -32.30
C LEU A 466 18.77 -20.97 -30.79
N ASP A 467 19.71 -21.59 -30.06
CA ASP A 467 19.60 -21.69 -28.59
C ASP A 467 20.72 -21.05 -27.76
N ASN A 468 21.30 -19.90 -28.17
CA ASN A 468 22.39 -19.26 -27.40
C ASN A 468 22.27 -17.74 -27.10
N ASP A 469 21.28 -16.98 -27.61
CA ASP A 469 21.48 -15.51 -27.73
C ASP A 469 20.43 -14.57 -27.10
N GLY A 470 19.44 -15.04 -26.32
CA GLY A 470 18.40 -14.12 -25.80
C GLY A 470 17.56 -13.46 -26.91
N LYS A 471 17.42 -14.16 -28.05
CA LYS A 471 16.64 -13.70 -29.20
C LYS A 471 15.14 -13.80 -28.93
N LEU A 472 14.41 -12.78 -29.36
CA LEU A 472 12.95 -12.75 -29.28
C LEU A 472 12.36 -13.95 -30.05
N PRO A 473 11.16 -14.42 -29.65
CA PRO A 473 10.45 -15.47 -30.37
C PRO A 473 10.30 -15.12 -31.85
N ALA A 474 10.38 -16.15 -32.70
CA ALA A 474 10.16 -16.03 -34.14
C ALA A 474 8.79 -15.39 -34.44
N GLY A 475 8.73 -14.61 -35.52
CA GLY A 475 7.60 -13.71 -35.81
C GLY A 475 6.23 -14.37 -35.85
N PHE A 476 5.23 -13.67 -35.29
CA PHE A 476 3.81 -14.01 -35.37
C PHE A 476 3.17 -13.31 -36.59
N ASP A 477 2.60 -14.09 -37.54
CA ASP A 477 1.83 -13.54 -38.66
C ASP A 477 0.31 -13.70 -38.41
N PRO A 478 -0.42 -12.60 -38.09
CA PRO A 478 -1.86 -12.66 -37.86
C PRO A 478 -2.65 -13.16 -39.08
N ARG A 479 -2.09 -13.15 -40.29
CA ARG A 479 -2.74 -13.70 -41.49
C ARG A 479 -2.77 -15.22 -41.49
N VAL A 480 -1.73 -15.88 -40.99
CA VAL A 480 -1.71 -17.34 -40.88
C VAL A 480 -2.79 -17.80 -39.93
N VAL A 481 -2.92 -17.10 -38.79
CA VAL A 481 -3.97 -17.36 -37.81
C VAL A 481 -5.36 -17.08 -38.39
N LYS A 482 -5.58 -15.91 -39.03
CA LYS A 482 -6.85 -15.59 -39.68
C LYS A 482 -7.19 -16.59 -40.79
N ARG A 483 -6.20 -17.07 -41.54
CA ARG A 483 -6.38 -18.08 -42.59
C ARG A 483 -6.74 -19.43 -41.99
N HIS A 484 -6.07 -19.90 -40.94
CA HIS A 484 -6.45 -21.14 -40.26
C HIS A 484 -7.86 -21.06 -39.66
N ILE A 485 -8.26 -19.91 -39.11
CA ILE A 485 -9.63 -19.70 -38.62
C ILE A 485 -10.62 -19.75 -39.81
N ALA A 486 -10.30 -19.12 -40.93
CA ALA A 486 -11.13 -19.18 -42.14
C ALA A 486 -11.21 -20.59 -42.75
N ASP A 487 -10.10 -21.32 -42.78
CA ASP A 487 -10.04 -22.71 -43.24
C ASP A 487 -10.84 -23.64 -42.30
N PHE A 488 -10.84 -23.36 -40.99
CA PHE A 488 -11.68 -24.05 -40.00
C PHE A 488 -13.17 -23.78 -40.22
N ASP A 489 -13.56 -22.52 -40.48
CA ASP A 489 -14.93 -22.14 -40.83
C ASP A 489 -15.37 -22.73 -42.18
N ALA A 490 -14.44 -22.87 -43.13
CA ALA A 490 -14.67 -23.45 -44.45
C ALA A 490 -14.73 -24.99 -44.45
N ASN A 491 -14.37 -25.64 -43.34
CA ASN A 491 -14.39 -27.10 -43.23
C ASN A 491 -15.84 -27.64 -43.33
N PRO A 492 -16.12 -28.62 -44.22
CA PRO A 492 -17.46 -29.18 -44.42
C PRO A 492 -18.14 -29.68 -43.14
N HIS A 493 -17.39 -30.23 -42.19
CA HIS A 493 -17.93 -30.67 -40.91
C HIS A 493 -18.36 -29.51 -40.01
N THR A 494 -17.61 -28.41 -40.01
CA THR A 494 -17.94 -27.19 -39.26
C THR A 494 -19.17 -26.50 -39.86
N GLN A 495 -19.27 -26.47 -41.20
CA GLN A 495 -20.42 -25.93 -41.92
C GLN A 495 -21.69 -26.77 -41.69
N ALA A 496 -21.60 -28.10 -41.75
CA ALA A 496 -22.73 -29.00 -41.49
C ALA A 496 -23.26 -28.87 -40.05
N LYS A 497 -22.36 -28.67 -39.07
CA LYS A 497 -22.72 -28.49 -37.66
C LYS A 497 -23.40 -27.14 -37.39
N ARG A 498 -23.06 -26.10 -38.16
CA ARG A 498 -23.75 -24.78 -38.13
C ARG A 498 -25.08 -24.80 -38.88
N ALA A 499 -25.14 -25.48 -40.03
CA ALA A 499 -26.37 -25.66 -40.81
C ALA A 499 -27.43 -26.52 -40.07
N GLY A 500 -27.03 -27.38 -39.14
CA GLY A 500 -27.94 -28.13 -38.26
C GLY A 500 -28.59 -27.30 -37.15
N GLN A 501 -28.16 -26.06 -36.93
CA GLN A 501 -28.71 -25.13 -35.94
C GLN A 501 -29.60 -24.09 -36.64
N ASN A 502 -30.73 -24.54 -37.20
CA ASN A 502 -31.64 -23.69 -37.98
C ASN A 502 -32.48 -22.77 -37.06
N GLY A 503 -32.12 -21.48 -37.05
CA GLY A 503 -32.87 -20.35 -36.50
C GLY A 503 -32.01 -19.08 -36.52
N ASP A 504 -32.63 -17.88 -36.47
CA ASP A 504 -32.00 -16.53 -36.52
C ASP A 504 -30.93 -16.23 -35.43
N GLY A 505 -30.42 -17.25 -34.73
CA GLY A 505 -29.39 -17.16 -33.69
C GLY A 505 -28.16 -18.05 -33.93
N ALA A 506 -27.90 -18.52 -35.15
CA ALA A 506 -26.67 -19.23 -35.46
C ALA A 506 -25.45 -18.33 -35.14
N PRO A 507 -24.51 -18.75 -34.27
CA PRO A 507 -23.38 -17.92 -33.89
C PRO A 507 -22.55 -17.57 -35.13
N PRO A 508 -22.09 -16.31 -35.27
CA PRO A 508 -21.31 -15.87 -36.43
C PRO A 508 -20.02 -16.69 -36.59
N PRO A 509 -19.43 -16.74 -37.80
CA PRO A 509 -18.22 -17.51 -38.08
C PRO A 509 -17.11 -17.14 -37.11
N LEU A 510 -16.27 -18.10 -36.74
CA LEU A 510 -15.16 -17.81 -35.84
C LEU A 510 -14.24 -16.74 -36.46
N SER A 511 -14.12 -16.71 -37.78
CA SER A 511 -13.43 -15.67 -38.54
C SER A 511 -14.06 -14.29 -38.36
N GLU A 512 -15.38 -14.17 -38.22
CA GLU A 512 -16.04 -12.88 -37.93
C GLU A 512 -15.89 -12.47 -36.46
N THR A 513 -15.96 -13.42 -35.51
CA THR A 513 -15.83 -13.11 -34.07
C THR A 513 -14.40 -12.90 -33.61
N LEU A 514 -13.44 -13.67 -34.13
CA LEU A 514 -12.05 -13.70 -33.66
C LEU A 514 -11.11 -12.87 -34.53
N ALA A 515 -11.42 -12.56 -35.79
CA ALA A 515 -10.50 -11.75 -36.60
C ALA A 515 -10.20 -10.35 -36.04
N PRO A 516 -11.17 -9.62 -35.42
CA PRO A 516 -10.88 -8.38 -34.71
C PRO A 516 -9.98 -8.62 -33.50
N GLN A 517 -10.25 -9.68 -32.72
CA GLN A 517 -9.47 -10.05 -31.54
C GLN A 517 -8.03 -10.44 -31.88
N VAL A 518 -7.81 -11.16 -32.99
CA VAL A 518 -6.46 -11.53 -33.48
C VAL A 518 -5.68 -10.29 -33.89
N HIS A 519 -6.32 -9.33 -34.57
CA HIS A 519 -5.66 -8.10 -34.95
C HIS A 519 -5.32 -7.24 -33.74
N GLN A 520 -6.27 -7.09 -32.80
CA GLN A 520 -6.05 -6.36 -31.55
C GLN A 520 -4.97 -7.03 -30.69
N ALA A 521 -4.97 -8.36 -30.58
CA ALA A 521 -3.93 -9.10 -29.87
C ALA A 521 -2.56 -8.89 -30.52
N TYR A 522 -2.47 -8.92 -31.85
CA TYR A 522 -1.22 -8.63 -32.56
C TYR A 522 -0.78 -7.17 -32.39
N GLN A 523 -1.71 -6.22 -32.53
CA GLN A 523 -1.48 -4.80 -32.30
C GLN A 523 -0.94 -4.56 -30.89
N GLN A 524 -1.41 -5.28 -29.88
CA GLN A 524 -0.92 -5.15 -28.50
C GLN A 524 0.41 -5.85 -28.23
N SER A 525 0.80 -6.85 -29.04
CA SER A 525 1.95 -7.74 -28.74
C SER A 525 3.07 -7.75 -29.79
N ALA A 526 2.92 -7.09 -30.93
CA ALA A 526 3.87 -7.21 -32.05
C ALA A 526 5.33 -6.88 -31.67
N HIS A 527 5.53 -5.97 -30.71
CA HIS A 527 6.86 -5.60 -30.22
C HIS A 527 7.50 -6.64 -29.28
N GLN A 528 6.80 -7.71 -28.92
CA GLN A 528 7.31 -8.84 -28.13
C GLN A 528 7.99 -9.90 -29.01
N PHE A 529 7.85 -9.80 -30.33
CA PHE A 529 8.45 -10.72 -31.30
C PHE A 529 9.67 -10.09 -31.99
N ALA A 530 10.51 -10.93 -32.61
CA ALA A 530 11.59 -10.45 -33.44
C ALA A 530 11.04 -9.60 -34.62
N PRO A 531 11.71 -8.48 -34.99
CA PRO A 531 11.32 -7.72 -36.16
C PRO A 531 11.28 -8.62 -37.40
N PRO A 532 10.24 -8.53 -38.23
CA PRO A 532 10.16 -9.32 -39.44
C PRO A 532 11.29 -8.94 -40.40
N PRO A 533 11.85 -9.90 -41.16
CA PRO A 533 12.93 -9.61 -42.09
C PRO A 533 12.47 -8.66 -43.20
N PRO A 534 13.41 -7.93 -43.85
CA PRO A 534 13.10 -7.09 -44.99
C PRO A 534 12.35 -7.85 -46.09
N MET A 535 11.40 -7.18 -46.73
CA MET A 535 10.58 -7.77 -47.79
C MET A 535 11.47 -8.15 -49.00
N PRO A 536 11.32 -9.36 -49.57
CA PRO A 536 12.10 -9.78 -50.74
C PRO A 536 11.97 -8.81 -51.92
N PRO A 537 13.03 -8.55 -52.72
CA PRO A 537 13.07 -7.45 -53.69
C PRO A 537 11.93 -7.41 -54.71
N LEU A 538 11.54 -8.57 -55.26
CA LEU A 538 10.43 -8.66 -56.22
C LEU A 538 9.07 -8.34 -55.58
N ARG A 539 8.87 -8.80 -54.34
CA ARG A 539 7.65 -8.51 -53.56
C ARG A 539 7.64 -7.04 -53.14
N ALA A 540 8.78 -6.50 -52.73
CA ALA A 540 8.94 -5.08 -52.40
C ALA A 540 8.57 -4.18 -53.58
N ARG A 541 9.10 -4.44 -54.78
CA ARG A 541 8.72 -3.69 -56.01
C ARG A 541 7.23 -3.73 -56.29
N ARG A 542 6.61 -4.92 -56.22
CA ARG A 542 5.15 -5.08 -56.44
C ARG A 542 4.33 -4.35 -55.38
N THR A 543 4.71 -4.47 -54.10
CA THR A 543 4.03 -3.80 -52.98
C THR A 543 4.14 -2.28 -53.13
N ARG A 544 5.33 -1.77 -53.48
CA ARG A 544 5.55 -0.34 -53.70
C ARG A 544 4.71 0.20 -54.87
N MET A 545 4.69 -0.48 -56.02
CA MET A 545 3.84 -0.07 -57.15
C MET A 545 2.34 -0.06 -56.78
N LYS A 546 1.88 -1.05 -56.00
CA LYS A 546 0.48 -1.08 -55.51
C LYS A 546 0.17 0.07 -54.56
N LEU A 547 1.10 0.41 -53.67
CA LEU A 547 0.97 1.54 -52.77
C LEU A 547 0.95 2.86 -53.57
N GLU A 548 1.91 3.07 -54.47
CA GLU A 548 1.98 4.26 -55.33
C GLU A 548 0.71 4.46 -56.18
N ALA A 549 0.10 3.36 -56.66
CA ALA A 549 -1.19 3.43 -57.34
C ALA A 549 -2.33 3.91 -56.43
N ARG A 550 -2.38 3.45 -55.17
CA ARG A 550 -3.36 3.93 -54.17
C ARG A 550 -3.11 5.39 -53.79
N LEU A 551 -1.85 5.80 -53.68
CA LEU A 551 -1.45 7.18 -53.36
C LEU A 551 -1.84 8.18 -54.46
N LYS A 552 -1.85 7.76 -55.73
CA LYS A 552 -2.37 8.55 -56.86
C LYS A 552 -3.89 8.63 -56.90
N GLY A 553 -4.57 7.67 -56.27
CA GLY A 553 -6.02 7.58 -56.19
C GLY A 553 -6.59 8.21 -54.92
N ASN A 554 -7.41 7.45 -54.19
CA ASN A 554 -8.08 7.91 -52.98
C ASN A 554 -7.20 7.89 -51.71
N ARG A 555 -5.92 7.51 -51.82
CA ARG A 555 -4.98 7.33 -50.70
C ARG A 555 -5.46 6.35 -49.60
N ASP A 556 -6.37 5.43 -49.93
CA ASP A 556 -6.86 4.40 -49.02
C ASP A 556 -5.86 3.25 -48.93
N CYS A 557 -5.15 3.18 -47.81
CA CYS A 557 -4.16 2.17 -47.49
C CYS A 557 -4.56 1.31 -46.28
N ARG A 558 -5.86 1.29 -45.94
CA ARG A 558 -6.38 0.55 -44.78
C ARG A 558 -6.13 -0.94 -44.93
N ASP A 559 -5.82 -1.59 -43.79
CA ASP A 559 -5.59 -3.03 -43.67
C ASP A 559 -4.46 -3.58 -44.57
N MET A 560 -3.65 -2.70 -45.20
CA MET A 560 -2.52 -3.12 -46.03
C MET A 560 -1.44 -3.80 -45.18
N ASN A 561 -0.85 -4.88 -45.71
CA ASN A 561 0.37 -5.45 -45.14
C ASN A 561 1.57 -4.94 -45.93
N LEU A 562 2.38 -4.19 -45.22
CA LEU A 562 3.61 -3.54 -45.61
C LEU A 562 4.76 -4.05 -44.73
N THR A 563 4.62 -5.25 -44.16
CA THR A 563 5.62 -5.88 -43.28
C THR A 563 6.97 -5.97 -43.99
N GLY A 564 8.01 -5.37 -43.42
CA GLY A 564 9.35 -5.31 -43.99
C GLY A 564 9.47 -4.52 -45.30
N ALA A 565 8.44 -3.77 -45.72
CA ALA A 565 8.45 -3.05 -46.99
C ALA A 565 9.43 -1.86 -46.96
N ASP A 566 10.09 -1.59 -48.09
CA ASP A 566 10.87 -0.37 -48.28
C ASP A 566 9.99 0.73 -48.88
N LEU A 567 9.61 1.66 -48.00
CA LEU A 567 8.77 2.82 -48.27
C LEU A 567 9.59 4.12 -48.21
N SER A 568 10.92 4.01 -48.24
CA SER A 568 11.82 5.16 -48.10
C SER A 568 11.54 6.21 -49.18
N GLY A 569 11.59 7.48 -48.77
CA GLY A 569 11.40 8.66 -49.61
C GLY A 569 10.00 8.86 -50.22
N LEU A 570 8.99 8.07 -49.83
CA LEU A 570 7.63 8.22 -50.37
C LEU A 570 6.88 9.39 -49.73
N ASP A 571 6.06 10.07 -50.53
CA ASP A 571 5.01 10.96 -50.04
C ASP A 571 3.74 10.15 -49.75
N LEU A 572 3.53 9.86 -48.46
CA LEU A 572 2.39 9.18 -47.86
C LEU A 572 1.45 10.16 -47.13
N SER A 573 1.59 11.48 -47.36
CA SER A 573 0.85 12.50 -46.62
C SER A 573 -0.67 12.35 -46.80
N GLY A 574 -1.44 12.47 -45.70
CA GLY A 574 -2.89 12.35 -45.72
C GLY A 574 -3.44 10.96 -46.10
N ALA A 575 -2.58 9.94 -46.25
CA ALA A 575 -3.03 8.59 -46.54
C ALA A 575 -3.70 7.93 -45.32
N ASP A 576 -4.68 7.07 -45.58
CA ASP A 576 -5.39 6.33 -44.54
C ASP A 576 -4.77 4.94 -44.37
N PHE A 577 -3.95 4.77 -43.34
CA PHE A 577 -3.30 3.53 -42.93
C PHE A 577 -4.00 2.85 -41.75
N GLN A 578 -5.29 3.11 -41.53
CA GLN A 578 -5.99 2.48 -40.41
C GLN A 578 -5.84 0.95 -40.46
N ARG A 579 -5.41 0.35 -39.33
CA ARG A 579 -5.13 -1.10 -39.18
C ARG A 579 -4.06 -1.68 -40.13
N ALA A 580 -3.26 -0.83 -40.79
CA ALA A 580 -2.17 -1.30 -41.63
C ALA A 580 -1.06 -1.98 -40.80
N ILE A 581 -0.43 -3.00 -41.36
CA ILE A 581 0.70 -3.70 -40.74
C ILE A 581 1.99 -3.24 -41.40
N LEU A 582 2.74 -2.40 -40.70
CA LEU A 582 4.02 -1.80 -41.09
C LEU A 582 5.18 -2.35 -40.23
N ALA A 583 5.00 -3.51 -39.58
CA ALA A 583 6.02 -4.11 -38.74
C ALA A 583 7.34 -4.30 -39.53
N GLY A 584 8.44 -3.79 -38.98
CA GLY A 584 9.77 -3.81 -39.63
C GLY A 584 9.86 -3.03 -40.96
N ALA A 585 8.87 -2.20 -41.31
CA ALA A 585 8.93 -1.40 -42.53
C ALA A 585 10.02 -0.33 -42.43
N ARG A 586 10.62 0.00 -43.59
CA ARG A 586 11.64 1.04 -43.71
C ARG A 586 11.00 2.29 -44.30
N LEU A 587 10.85 3.32 -43.48
CA LEU A 587 10.16 4.58 -43.77
C LEU A 587 11.16 5.76 -43.78
N VAL A 588 12.43 5.47 -44.07
CA VAL A 588 13.51 6.46 -44.05
C VAL A 588 13.19 7.60 -45.03
N ASP A 589 13.26 8.85 -44.58
CA ASP A 589 12.92 10.05 -45.37
C ASP A 589 11.48 10.07 -45.94
N ALA A 590 10.56 9.24 -45.43
CA ALA A 590 9.17 9.22 -45.88
C ALA A 590 8.35 10.36 -45.24
N ARG A 591 7.35 10.88 -45.97
CA ARG A 591 6.43 11.91 -45.48
C ARG A 591 5.05 11.31 -45.22
N LEU A 592 4.64 11.22 -43.96
CA LEU A 592 3.35 10.74 -43.49
C LEU A 592 2.52 11.87 -42.84
N ASP A 593 2.75 13.12 -43.26
CA ASP A 593 2.09 14.30 -42.69
C ASP A 593 0.57 14.18 -42.77
N GLY A 594 -0.13 14.39 -41.65
CA GLY A 594 -1.59 14.32 -41.59
C GLY A 594 -2.21 12.95 -41.91
N SER A 595 -1.40 11.88 -41.97
CA SER A 595 -1.90 10.53 -42.22
C SER A 595 -2.71 9.97 -41.05
N ASN A 596 -3.59 9.00 -41.34
CA ASN A 596 -4.33 8.27 -40.33
C ASN A 596 -3.70 6.89 -40.09
N LEU A 597 -2.96 6.74 -39.00
CA LEU A 597 -2.30 5.51 -38.55
C LEU A 597 -3.07 4.84 -37.39
N THR A 598 -4.37 5.13 -37.25
CA THR A 598 -5.18 4.58 -36.18
C THR A 598 -5.15 3.04 -36.20
N ASP A 599 -4.85 2.40 -35.08
CA ASP A 599 -4.70 0.95 -34.95
C ASP A 599 -3.59 0.32 -35.84
N ALA A 600 -2.69 1.12 -36.42
CA ALA A 600 -1.59 0.59 -37.24
C ALA A 600 -0.49 -0.08 -36.40
N VAL A 601 0.20 -1.07 -36.97
CA VAL A 601 1.30 -1.78 -36.30
C VAL A 601 2.62 -1.39 -36.96
N LEU A 602 3.41 -0.53 -36.33
CA LEU A 602 4.73 -0.08 -36.76
C LEU A 602 5.87 -0.73 -35.95
N ALA A 603 5.60 -1.84 -35.24
CA ALA A 603 6.58 -2.47 -34.37
C ALA A 603 7.91 -2.76 -35.11
N GLY A 604 9.02 -2.24 -34.59
CA GLY A 604 10.35 -2.39 -35.18
C GLY A 604 10.57 -1.63 -36.49
N ALA A 605 9.68 -0.72 -36.90
CA ALA A 605 9.87 0.09 -38.10
C ALA A 605 11.00 1.12 -37.94
N ASP A 606 11.65 1.46 -39.04
CA ASP A 606 12.68 2.51 -39.13
C ASP A 606 12.04 3.79 -39.68
N LEU A 607 11.87 4.79 -38.81
CA LEU A 607 11.28 6.10 -39.08
C LEU A 607 12.36 7.20 -39.20
N THR A 608 13.62 6.83 -39.44
CA THR A 608 14.74 7.78 -39.54
C THR A 608 14.44 8.89 -40.55
N ARG A 609 14.47 10.15 -40.09
CA ARG A 609 14.15 11.37 -40.87
C ARG A 609 12.76 11.36 -41.52
N ALA A 610 11.85 10.52 -41.05
CA ALA A 610 10.46 10.56 -41.50
C ALA A 610 9.74 11.78 -40.91
N SER A 611 8.70 12.25 -41.61
CA SER A 611 7.80 13.28 -41.11
C SER A 611 6.42 12.68 -40.85
N LEU A 612 5.91 12.81 -39.62
CA LEU A 612 4.59 12.39 -39.16
C LEU A 612 3.83 13.58 -38.57
N ARG A 613 4.12 14.79 -39.08
CA ARG A 613 3.54 16.04 -38.57
C ARG A 613 2.01 15.98 -38.67
N GLY A 614 1.32 16.21 -37.56
CA GLY A 614 -0.16 16.18 -37.52
C GLY A 614 -0.79 14.80 -37.76
N ALA A 615 0.00 13.72 -37.82
CA ALA A 615 -0.55 12.37 -38.04
C ALA A 615 -1.39 11.91 -36.83
N ASN A 616 -2.43 11.12 -37.10
CA ASN A 616 -3.21 10.47 -36.05
C ASN A 616 -2.73 9.04 -35.85
N MET A 617 -2.03 8.77 -34.75
CA MET A 617 -1.49 7.45 -34.42
C MET A 617 -2.28 6.77 -33.30
N SER A 618 -3.55 7.13 -33.08
CA SER A 618 -4.33 6.59 -31.98
C SER A 618 -4.36 5.05 -31.98
N ARG A 619 -4.03 4.44 -30.85
CA ARG A 619 -3.88 2.98 -30.64
C ARG A 619 -2.80 2.32 -31.49
N ALA A 620 -1.95 3.06 -32.19
CA ALA A 620 -0.87 2.45 -32.95
C ALA A 620 0.18 1.80 -32.04
N ASN A 621 0.83 0.75 -32.54
CA ASN A 621 1.97 0.12 -31.87
C ASN A 621 3.28 0.56 -32.53
N LEU A 622 4.03 1.41 -31.82
CA LEU A 622 5.36 1.90 -32.18
C LEU A 622 6.46 1.25 -31.34
N GLY A 623 6.19 0.11 -30.69
CA GLY A 623 7.18 -0.58 -29.88
C GLY A 623 8.42 -0.97 -30.70
N ARG A 624 9.61 -0.77 -30.13
CA ARG A 624 10.92 -0.99 -30.77
C ARG A 624 11.17 -0.20 -32.06
N THR A 625 10.36 0.82 -32.37
CA THR A 625 10.66 1.69 -33.51
C THR A 625 11.99 2.39 -33.33
N GLN A 626 12.66 2.64 -34.44
CA GLN A 626 13.87 3.45 -34.50
C GLN A 626 13.50 4.79 -35.11
N CYS A 627 13.62 5.85 -34.31
CA CYS A 627 13.32 7.21 -34.71
C CYS A 627 14.59 8.03 -34.51
N PHE A 628 15.16 8.54 -35.60
CA PHE A 628 16.29 9.45 -35.58
C PHE A 628 15.95 10.67 -36.42
N GLN A 629 15.95 11.86 -35.83
CA GLN A 629 15.53 13.11 -36.49
C GLN A 629 14.12 13.02 -37.13
N THR A 630 13.22 12.28 -36.50
CA THR A 630 11.84 12.11 -36.94
C THR A 630 10.97 13.27 -36.43
N ASP A 631 10.07 13.79 -37.27
CA ASP A 631 9.16 14.87 -36.90
C ASP A 631 7.76 14.32 -36.56
N PHE A 632 7.40 14.31 -35.28
CA PHE A 632 6.07 13.97 -34.74
C PHE A 632 5.30 15.22 -34.28
N SER A 633 5.70 16.43 -34.70
CA SER A 633 5.08 17.67 -34.22
C SER A 633 3.57 17.71 -34.54
N GLU A 634 2.78 18.23 -33.60
CA GLU A 634 1.31 18.34 -33.72
C GLU A 634 0.56 17.01 -33.90
N SER A 635 1.23 15.86 -33.75
CA SER A 635 0.60 14.55 -33.91
C SER A 635 -0.30 14.17 -32.72
N ARG A 636 -1.26 13.27 -32.98
CA ARG A 636 -2.16 12.70 -31.97
C ARG A 636 -1.70 11.31 -31.58
N ILE A 637 -1.28 11.15 -30.33
CA ILE A 637 -0.68 9.96 -29.74
C ILE A 637 -1.57 9.51 -28.57
N ALA A 638 -2.71 8.89 -28.89
CA ALA A 638 -3.64 8.38 -27.88
C ALA A 638 -3.56 6.85 -27.80
N GLU A 639 -3.50 6.27 -26.61
CA GLU A 639 -3.51 4.81 -26.38
C GLU A 639 -2.42 4.05 -27.14
N THR A 640 -1.31 4.70 -27.45
CA THR A 640 -0.21 4.13 -28.24
C THR A 640 0.77 3.34 -27.39
N ILE A 641 1.37 2.32 -27.99
CA ILE A 641 2.41 1.51 -27.36
C ILE A 641 3.78 1.96 -27.89
N TRP A 642 4.69 2.32 -26.98
CA TRP A 642 6.05 2.76 -27.31
C TRP A 642 7.13 1.90 -26.66
N ASP A 643 6.77 0.68 -26.26
CA ASP A 643 7.64 -0.20 -25.49
C ASP A 643 8.96 -0.44 -26.23
N HIS A 644 10.09 -0.15 -25.56
CA HIS A 644 11.44 -0.20 -26.12
C HIS A 644 11.69 0.67 -27.36
N ALA A 645 10.84 1.65 -27.67
CA ALA A 645 11.09 2.57 -28.77
C ALA A 645 12.34 3.42 -28.49
N SER A 646 13.11 3.70 -29.54
CA SER A 646 14.31 4.54 -29.48
C SER A 646 14.08 5.80 -30.30
N CYS A 647 14.02 6.95 -29.64
CA CYS A 647 13.84 8.26 -30.25
C CYS A 647 15.06 9.13 -29.96
N GLU A 648 15.75 9.56 -31.00
CA GLU A 648 16.92 10.42 -30.90
C GLU A 648 16.76 11.64 -31.80
N ALA A 649 17.01 12.83 -31.25
CA ALA A 649 16.88 14.12 -31.92
C ALA A 649 15.52 14.33 -32.62
N CYS A 650 14.45 13.73 -32.10
CA CYS A 650 13.10 13.79 -32.67
C CYS A 650 12.35 15.04 -32.17
N SER A 651 11.40 15.53 -32.98
CA SER A 651 10.47 16.59 -32.58
C SER A 651 9.11 16.02 -32.21
N PHE A 652 8.62 16.34 -31.03
CA PHE A 652 7.26 16.08 -30.53
C PHE A 652 6.55 17.40 -30.21
N ALA A 653 7.02 18.52 -30.77
CA ALA A 653 6.52 19.85 -30.43
C ALA A 653 5.02 19.96 -30.69
N GLY A 654 4.26 20.44 -29.69
CA GLY A 654 2.80 20.59 -29.78
C GLY A 654 2.01 19.29 -29.96
N SER A 655 2.63 18.11 -29.81
CA SER A 655 1.92 16.82 -29.90
C SER A 655 1.01 16.59 -28.69
N THR A 656 -0.03 15.77 -28.86
CA THR A 656 -0.96 15.40 -27.78
C THR A 656 -0.85 13.92 -27.46
N TRP A 657 -0.54 13.61 -26.20
CA TRP A 657 -0.35 12.28 -25.64
C TRP A 657 -1.46 11.97 -24.65
N ARG A 658 -2.20 10.86 -24.87
CA ARG A 658 -3.30 10.44 -24.00
C ARG A 658 -3.24 8.95 -23.74
N LEU A 659 -3.41 8.50 -22.49
CA LEU A 659 -3.59 7.07 -22.16
C LEU A 659 -2.50 6.13 -22.72
N GLY A 660 -1.29 6.64 -22.94
CA GLY A 660 -0.19 5.86 -23.51
C GLY A 660 0.58 5.07 -22.45
N ARG A 661 1.55 4.28 -22.90
CA ARG A 661 2.61 3.75 -22.04
C ARG A 661 3.96 3.82 -22.75
N LEU A 662 4.99 4.17 -21.99
CA LEU A 662 6.37 4.22 -22.43
C LEU A 662 7.17 3.31 -21.49
N ASN A 663 7.19 2.01 -21.79
CA ASN A 663 7.97 1.03 -21.04
C ASN A 663 9.36 0.87 -21.67
N GLN A 664 10.41 1.11 -20.91
CA GLN A 664 11.80 0.96 -21.40
C GLN A 664 12.11 1.74 -22.68
N ALA A 665 11.34 2.79 -22.96
CA ALA A 665 11.58 3.65 -24.11
C ALA A 665 12.72 4.63 -23.81
N ARG A 666 13.43 5.05 -24.86
CA ARG A 666 14.56 5.97 -24.76
C ARG A 666 14.30 7.18 -25.64
N LEU A 667 14.25 8.35 -25.02
CA LEU A 667 14.12 9.64 -25.68
C LEU A 667 15.39 10.46 -25.39
N ARG A 668 16.16 10.76 -26.44
CA ARG A 668 17.43 11.49 -26.36
C ARG A 668 17.39 12.74 -27.23
N GLY A 669 17.74 13.90 -26.70
CA GLY A 669 17.78 15.15 -27.44
C GLY A 669 16.43 15.55 -28.06
N CYS A 670 15.32 15.04 -27.52
CA CYS A 670 13.99 15.20 -28.11
C CYS A 670 13.36 16.55 -27.72
N ASP A 671 12.64 17.15 -28.67
CA ASP A 671 11.93 18.40 -28.48
C ASP A 671 10.46 18.15 -28.13
N LEU A 672 10.06 18.37 -26.88
CA LEU A 672 8.71 18.16 -26.39
C LEU A 672 8.03 19.51 -26.05
N ARG A 673 8.48 20.60 -26.66
CA ARG A 673 7.97 21.94 -26.37
C ARG A 673 6.49 22.06 -26.68
N GLY A 674 5.71 22.57 -25.73
CA GLY A 674 4.26 22.72 -25.88
C GLY A 674 3.49 21.40 -26.02
N ALA A 675 4.13 20.23 -25.83
CA ALA A 675 3.44 18.95 -25.87
C ALA A 675 2.51 18.80 -24.67
N SER A 676 1.38 18.13 -24.87
CA SER A 676 0.37 17.88 -23.82
C SER A 676 0.29 16.40 -23.52
N PHE A 677 0.46 16.01 -22.26
CA PHE A 677 0.35 14.65 -21.75
C PHE A 677 -0.81 14.55 -20.77
N GLU A 678 -1.66 13.54 -20.94
CA GLU A 678 -2.80 13.30 -20.07
C GLU A 678 -2.92 11.80 -19.76
N GLN A 679 -2.93 11.46 -18.47
CA GLN A 679 -3.09 10.08 -17.97
C GLN A 679 -2.10 9.10 -18.60
N TRP A 680 -0.82 9.48 -18.59
CA TRP A 680 0.24 8.73 -19.24
C TRP A 680 1.24 8.17 -18.21
N ALA A 681 1.76 6.96 -18.47
CA ALA A 681 2.74 6.29 -17.62
C ALA A 681 4.05 5.99 -18.36
N ALA A 682 5.16 6.39 -17.74
CA ALA A 682 6.52 6.06 -18.14
C ALA A 682 7.15 5.14 -17.09
N MET A 683 7.45 3.90 -17.47
CA MET A 683 8.04 2.91 -16.57
C MET A 683 9.39 2.48 -17.10
N THR A 684 10.45 2.64 -16.30
CA THR A 684 11.83 2.34 -16.70
C THR A 684 12.28 3.07 -17.98
N ALA A 685 11.65 4.20 -18.29
CA ALA A 685 11.96 5.01 -19.46
C ALA A 685 13.14 5.95 -19.20
N VAL A 686 13.85 6.31 -20.27
CA VAL A 686 15.00 7.22 -20.23
C VAL A 686 14.66 8.49 -21.01
N PHE A 687 14.80 9.64 -20.36
CA PHE A 687 14.72 10.97 -20.96
C PHE A 687 16.06 11.66 -20.77
N GLU A 688 16.79 11.92 -21.86
CA GLU A 688 18.11 12.54 -21.83
C GLU A 688 18.11 13.75 -22.77
N ASP A 689 18.59 14.91 -22.31
CA ASP A 689 18.67 16.15 -23.10
C ASP A 689 17.32 16.58 -23.71
N CYS A 690 16.22 16.28 -23.02
CA CYS A 690 14.86 16.52 -23.51
C CYS A 690 14.34 17.90 -23.10
N ARG A 691 13.65 18.60 -24.02
CA ARG A 691 13.08 19.94 -23.79
C ARG A 691 11.56 19.86 -23.61
N PHE A 692 11.07 20.01 -22.39
CA PHE A 692 9.65 20.07 -22.03
C PHE A 692 9.15 21.51 -21.82
N HIS A 693 9.77 22.52 -22.44
CA HIS A 693 9.34 23.90 -22.19
C HIS A 693 7.88 24.11 -22.60
N ASP A 694 7.12 24.82 -21.78
CA ASP A 694 5.70 25.11 -22.02
C ASP A 694 4.83 23.84 -22.19
N ALA A 695 5.35 22.65 -21.84
CA ALA A 695 4.61 21.40 -21.91
C ALA A 695 3.57 21.32 -20.78
N ARG A 696 2.50 20.56 -21.01
CA ARG A 696 1.46 20.30 -20.02
C ARG A 696 1.43 18.82 -19.69
N LEU A 697 1.51 18.46 -18.42
CA LEU A 697 1.44 17.09 -17.94
C LEU A 697 0.34 17.00 -16.90
N ASN A 698 -0.70 16.21 -17.16
CA ASN A 698 -1.81 16.01 -16.24
C ASN A 698 -2.00 14.53 -15.91
N GLN A 699 -1.98 14.20 -14.62
CA GLN A 699 -2.12 12.82 -14.11
C GLN A 699 -1.11 11.85 -14.74
N CYS A 700 0.15 12.28 -14.86
CA CYS A 700 1.23 11.47 -15.39
C CYS A 700 2.05 10.80 -14.29
N VAL A 701 2.58 9.61 -14.58
CA VAL A 701 3.42 8.86 -13.64
C VAL A 701 4.74 8.47 -14.29
N PHE A 702 5.85 8.73 -13.60
CA PHE A 702 7.19 8.26 -13.94
C PHE A 702 7.65 7.31 -12.84
N THR A 703 7.99 6.07 -13.20
CA THR A 703 8.48 5.05 -12.27
C THR A 703 9.79 4.42 -12.73
N GLN A 704 10.76 4.27 -11.82
CA GLN A 704 11.99 3.48 -12.02
C GLN A 704 12.82 3.88 -13.27
N GLY A 705 12.74 5.14 -13.71
CA GLY A 705 13.36 5.64 -14.94
C GLY A 705 14.51 6.62 -14.69
N THR A 706 15.03 7.20 -15.77
CA THR A 706 16.09 8.21 -15.71
C THR A 706 15.64 9.49 -16.42
N ILE A 707 15.85 10.63 -15.78
CA ILE A 707 15.66 11.97 -16.36
C ILE A 707 16.98 12.74 -16.23
N ALA A 708 17.69 12.87 -17.34
CA ALA A 708 19.00 13.52 -17.41
C ALA A 708 18.96 14.78 -18.28
N ASN A 709 19.54 15.88 -17.81
CA ASN A 709 19.63 17.15 -18.55
C ASN A 709 18.28 17.65 -19.11
N ALA A 710 17.19 17.45 -18.36
CA ALA A 710 15.85 17.77 -18.83
C ALA A 710 15.43 19.19 -18.42
N ASP A 711 14.73 19.87 -19.33
CA ASP A 711 14.27 21.24 -19.13
C ASP A 711 12.75 21.34 -19.17
N PHE A 712 12.15 21.52 -17.99
CA PHE A 712 10.71 21.71 -17.77
C PHE A 712 10.36 23.19 -17.52
N SER A 713 11.17 24.14 -18.00
CA SER A 713 10.91 25.56 -17.78
C SER A 713 9.54 25.98 -18.33
N ARG A 714 8.75 26.70 -17.53
CA ARG A 714 7.36 27.10 -17.81
C ARG A 714 6.38 25.95 -18.08
N ALA A 715 6.73 24.71 -17.76
CA ALA A 715 5.80 23.60 -17.87
C ALA A 715 4.69 23.68 -16.80
N ASP A 716 3.54 23.10 -17.11
CA ASP A 716 2.40 22.94 -16.19
C ASP A 716 2.23 21.45 -15.84
N LEU A 717 2.52 21.09 -14.60
CA LEU A 717 2.44 19.73 -14.08
C LEU A 717 1.31 19.66 -13.06
N GLN A 718 0.29 18.87 -13.35
CA GLN A 718 -0.87 18.66 -12.50
C GLN A 718 -0.96 17.20 -12.12
N ARG A 719 -0.87 16.90 -10.81
CA ARG A 719 -0.93 15.55 -10.26
C ARG A 719 0.08 14.60 -10.92
N VAL A 720 1.32 15.07 -11.10
CA VAL A 720 2.40 14.27 -11.67
C VAL A 720 3.20 13.61 -10.54
N SER A 721 3.47 12.32 -10.68
CA SER A 721 4.26 11.55 -9.70
C SER A 721 5.57 11.08 -10.30
N PHE A 722 6.67 11.33 -9.60
CA PHE A 722 7.99 10.76 -9.86
C PHE A 722 8.33 9.80 -8.73
N MET A 723 8.45 8.51 -9.03
CA MET A 723 8.72 7.47 -8.04
C MET A 723 9.97 6.69 -8.46
N ASP A 724 11.00 6.73 -7.61
CA ASP A 724 12.28 6.05 -7.87
C ASP A 724 12.87 6.43 -9.23
N VAL A 725 12.77 7.71 -9.59
CA VAL A 725 13.34 8.27 -10.81
C VAL A 725 14.71 8.83 -10.51
N GLU A 726 15.71 8.39 -11.28
CA GLU A 726 17.06 8.95 -11.19
C GLU A 726 17.13 10.26 -11.99
N PHE A 727 17.42 11.35 -11.29
CA PHE A 727 17.66 12.65 -11.88
C PHE A 727 19.15 12.91 -11.99
N SER A 728 19.62 13.42 -13.13
CA SER A 728 21.04 13.78 -13.27
C SER A 728 21.26 14.96 -14.22
N GLY A 729 22.43 15.60 -14.07
CA GLY A 729 22.84 16.70 -14.92
C GLY A 729 22.04 17.99 -14.70
N ARG A 730 21.84 18.78 -15.77
CA ARG A 730 21.15 20.07 -15.72
C ARG A 730 19.64 19.90 -15.73
N PHE A 731 19.00 19.94 -14.56
CA PHE A 731 17.55 19.90 -14.43
C PHE A 731 16.96 21.29 -14.16
N SER A 732 15.92 21.67 -14.89
CA SER A 732 15.24 22.97 -14.74
C SER A 732 13.73 22.83 -14.60
N LEU A 733 13.16 23.54 -13.62
CA LEU A 733 11.73 23.84 -13.45
C LEU A 733 11.53 25.37 -13.37
N GLU A 734 12.37 26.16 -14.04
CA GLU A 734 12.27 27.62 -13.99
C GLU A 734 10.88 28.09 -14.42
N ASN A 735 10.20 28.85 -13.56
CA ASN A 735 8.83 29.34 -13.74
C ASN A 735 7.79 28.25 -14.07
N ALA A 736 8.06 26.98 -13.74
CA ALA A 736 7.09 25.90 -13.91
C ALA A 736 6.00 25.99 -12.84
N THR A 737 4.81 25.48 -13.17
CA THR A 737 3.71 25.29 -12.21
C THR A 737 3.55 23.81 -11.92
N LEU A 738 3.46 23.48 -10.64
CA LEU A 738 3.33 22.12 -10.13
C LEU A 738 2.20 22.14 -9.09
N ASP A 739 1.11 21.43 -9.37
CA ASP A 739 -0.05 21.32 -8.49
C ASP A 739 -0.31 19.86 -8.15
N GLY A 740 -0.27 19.50 -6.86
CA GLY A 740 -0.51 18.13 -6.41
C GLY A 740 0.56 17.13 -6.88
N CYS A 741 1.79 17.60 -7.15
CA CYS A 741 2.88 16.76 -7.63
C CYS A 741 3.64 16.09 -6.48
N ALA A 742 4.14 14.87 -6.70
CA ALA A 742 4.86 14.09 -5.71
C ALA A 742 6.20 13.58 -6.26
N PHE A 743 7.25 13.74 -5.46
CA PHE A 743 8.58 13.17 -5.69
C PHE A 743 8.87 12.20 -4.54
N ALA A 744 8.93 10.92 -4.87
CA ALA A 744 9.09 9.82 -3.92
C ALA A 744 10.29 8.94 -4.29
N GLY A 745 10.94 8.39 -3.27
CA GLY A 745 12.16 7.59 -3.44
C GLY A 745 13.42 8.45 -3.40
N ARG A 746 14.47 8.00 -4.09
CA ARG A 746 15.75 8.71 -4.15
C ARG A 746 15.69 9.85 -5.17
N VAL A 747 15.55 11.09 -4.69
CA VAL A 747 15.43 12.30 -5.53
C VAL A 747 16.68 13.15 -5.40
N GLU A 748 17.49 13.22 -6.44
CA GLU A 748 18.75 13.97 -6.48
C GLU A 748 18.66 15.13 -7.48
N LEU A 749 18.45 16.34 -6.97
CA LEU A 749 18.25 17.57 -7.74
C LEU A 749 19.27 18.65 -7.32
N ALA A 750 20.48 18.22 -6.99
CA ALA A 750 21.56 19.14 -6.61
C ALA A 750 21.91 20.09 -7.77
N GLY A 751 21.93 21.39 -7.50
CA GLY A 751 22.19 22.43 -8.49
C GLY A 751 21.04 22.66 -9.49
N ALA A 752 19.85 22.11 -9.25
CA ALA A 752 18.70 22.33 -10.12
C ALA A 752 18.28 23.81 -10.17
N CYS A 753 17.79 24.25 -11.33
CA CYS A 753 17.21 25.58 -11.51
C CYS A 753 15.71 25.53 -11.25
N LEU A 754 15.27 26.07 -10.11
CA LEU A 754 13.87 26.09 -9.65
C LEU A 754 13.36 27.54 -9.46
N ARG A 755 14.00 28.50 -10.14
CA ARG A 755 13.73 29.93 -9.99
C ARG A 755 12.28 30.24 -10.37
N GLY A 756 11.56 30.95 -9.51
CA GLY A 756 10.17 31.35 -9.75
C GLY A 756 9.17 30.20 -9.89
N MET A 757 9.54 28.94 -9.57
CA MET A 757 8.60 27.83 -9.67
C MET A 757 7.41 28.04 -8.73
N GLN A 758 6.24 27.57 -9.13
CA GLN A 758 5.05 27.50 -8.28
C GLN A 758 4.79 26.05 -7.91
N PHE A 759 5.00 25.69 -6.65
CA PHE A 759 4.77 24.36 -6.10
C PHE A 759 3.65 24.44 -5.07
N LYS A 760 2.47 23.92 -5.43
CA LYS A 760 1.23 24.01 -4.66
C LYS A 760 0.79 22.61 -4.24
N VAL A 761 0.59 22.40 -2.94
CA VAL A 761 0.02 21.16 -2.39
C VAL A 761 0.79 19.91 -2.87
N GLY A 762 2.11 20.01 -2.99
CA GLY A 762 2.98 18.93 -3.45
C GLY A 762 3.93 18.41 -2.37
N SER A 763 4.61 17.30 -2.64
CA SER A 763 5.62 16.73 -1.74
C SER A 763 6.94 16.47 -2.47
N MET A 764 8.03 16.99 -1.90
CA MET A 764 9.42 16.69 -2.25
C MET A 764 10.18 16.09 -1.06
N ARG A 765 9.47 15.43 -0.13
CA ARG A 765 10.04 14.93 1.13
C ARG A 765 11.31 14.11 0.89
N GLY A 766 12.41 14.47 1.56
CA GLY A 766 13.69 13.76 1.46
C GLY A 766 14.54 14.10 0.23
N ALA A 767 14.13 15.04 -0.63
CA ALA A 767 14.90 15.40 -1.82
C ALA A 767 16.25 16.05 -1.49
N MET A 768 17.27 15.73 -2.28
CA MET A 768 18.58 16.37 -2.23
C MET A 768 18.62 17.54 -3.22
N LEU A 769 18.60 18.76 -2.69
CA LEU A 769 18.50 20.03 -3.41
C LEU A 769 19.71 20.94 -3.07
N ASP A 770 20.87 20.34 -2.79
CA ASP A 770 22.10 21.08 -2.48
C ASP A 770 22.44 22.05 -3.62
N ARG A 771 22.71 23.32 -3.30
CA ARG A 771 23.03 24.40 -4.24
C ARG A 771 21.96 24.66 -5.31
N ALA A 772 20.71 24.25 -5.08
CA ALA A 772 19.60 24.58 -5.98
C ALA A 772 19.32 26.10 -6.00
N ASP A 773 18.97 26.63 -7.17
CA ASP A 773 18.52 28.01 -7.32
C ASP A 773 16.99 28.07 -7.24
N MET A 774 16.46 28.49 -6.10
CA MET A 774 15.03 28.58 -5.81
C MET A 774 14.57 30.03 -5.60
N ARG A 775 15.29 31.01 -6.17
CA ARG A 775 14.97 32.43 -5.98
C ARG A 775 13.55 32.75 -6.45
N GLY A 776 12.78 33.41 -5.59
CA GLY A 776 11.38 33.77 -5.88
C GLY A 776 10.43 32.58 -6.04
N ALA A 777 10.82 31.35 -5.66
CA ALA A 777 9.93 30.20 -5.71
C ALA A 777 8.73 30.38 -4.77
N GLN A 778 7.57 29.91 -5.19
CA GLN A 778 6.32 29.93 -4.42
C GLN A 778 6.01 28.49 -3.98
N LEU A 779 6.14 28.22 -2.68
CA LEU A 779 6.14 26.88 -2.09
C LEU A 779 4.98 26.65 -1.11
N ALA A 780 3.96 27.50 -1.18
CA ALA A 780 2.88 27.55 -0.19
C ALA A 780 2.21 26.18 0.01
N ALA A 781 1.93 25.83 1.27
CA ALA A 781 1.24 24.59 1.66
C ALA A 781 1.82 23.30 1.04
N SER A 782 3.15 23.21 0.92
CA SER A 782 3.86 22.05 0.37
C SER A 782 4.77 21.37 1.40
N ASP A 783 5.15 20.12 1.13
CA ASP A 783 6.02 19.33 2.02
C ASP A 783 7.45 19.19 1.48
N PHE A 784 8.39 19.80 2.18
CA PHE A 784 9.84 19.71 1.97
C PHE A 784 10.55 19.06 3.18
N SER A 785 9.82 18.36 4.06
CA SER A 785 10.40 17.75 5.25
C SER A 785 11.54 16.80 4.89
N ASN A 786 12.60 16.78 5.70
CA ASN A 786 13.82 15.97 5.50
C ASN A 786 14.59 16.26 4.20
N CYS A 787 14.33 17.37 3.51
CA CYS A 787 15.13 17.75 2.35
C CYS A 787 16.54 18.19 2.77
N ARG A 788 17.47 18.12 1.82
CA ARG A 788 18.80 18.72 1.95
C ARG A 788 18.90 19.93 1.01
N LEU A 789 18.97 21.12 1.58
CA LEU A 789 19.01 22.42 0.88
C LEU A 789 20.32 23.16 1.21
N ARG A 790 21.44 22.45 1.34
CA ARG A 790 22.72 23.09 1.71
C ARG A 790 23.15 24.05 0.62
N GLU A 791 23.54 25.25 1.00
CA GLU A 791 23.99 26.31 0.08
C GLU A 791 22.97 26.64 -1.03
N ALA A 792 21.70 26.26 -0.89
CA ALA A 792 20.64 26.61 -1.83
C ALA A 792 20.27 28.09 -1.72
N ASP A 793 19.82 28.70 -2.82
CA ASP A 793 19.40 30.10 -2.86
C ASP A 793 17.87 30.20 -2.92
N LEU A 794 17.25 30.48 -1.78
CA LEU A 794 15.81 30.72 -1.60
C LEU A 794 15.51 32.21 -1.41
N THR A 795 16.36 33.11 -1.91
CA THR A 795 16.15 34.56 -1.77
C THR A 795 14.79 34.98 -2.35
N GLY A 796 13.97 35.65 -1.53
CA GLY A 796 12.64 36.11 -1.91
C GLY A 796 11.61 35.00 -2.12
N ALA A 797 11.87 33.77 -1.69
CA ALA A 797 10.91 32.67 -1.79
C ALA A 797 9.67 32.94 -0.92
N ALA A 798 8.49 32.55 -1.40
CA ALA A 798 7.23 32.62 -0.67
C ALA A 798 6.79 31.21 -0.25
N ALA A 799 6.98 30.85 1.01
CA ALA A 799 6.69 29.53 1.56
C ALA A 799 5.82 29.61 2.84
N PRO A 800 4.63 30.23 2.78
CA PRO A 800 3.69 30.21 3.89
C PRO A 800 3.07 28.82 4.06
N ASP A 801 2.86 28.42 5.31
CA ASP A 801 2.24 27.13 5.66
C ASP A 801 3.00 25.91 5.08
N THR A 802 4.28 26.06 4.74
CA THR A 802 5.12 25.02 4.15
C THR A 802 5.78 24.17 5.25
N HIS A 803 5.88 22.86 5.03
CA HIS A 803 6.56 21.96 5.96
C HIS A 803 8.03 21.81 5.59
N PHE A 804 8.91 22.22 6.50
CA PHE A 804 10.36 22.07 6.42
C PHE A 804 10.91 21.26 7.61
N VAL A 805 10.11 20.38 8.20
CA VAL A 805 10.50 19.61 9.38
C VAL A 805 11.76 18.78 9.07
N ARG A 806 12.82 18.91 9.89
CA ARG A 806 14.14 18.27 9.68
C ARG A 806 14.85 18.62 8.37
N THR A 807 14.52 19.74 7.75
CA THR A 807 15.20 20.17 6.52
C THR A 807 16.57 20.74 6.84
N ASP A 808 17.58 20.38 6.06
CA ASP A 808 18.94 20.88 6.21
C ASP A 808 19.17 22.11 5.32
N PHE A 809 19.14 23.30 5.92
CA PHE A 809 19.41 24.59 5.28
C PHE A 809 20.84 25.07 5.51
N SER A 810 21.80 24.18 5.80
CA SER A 810 23.16 24.62 6.14
C SER A 810 23.78 25.49 5.04
N GLY A 811 24.12 26.74 5.36
CA GLY A 811 24.66 27.70 4.38
C GLY A 811 23.67 28.23 3.34
N ALA A 812 22.37 27.90 3.44
CA ALA A 812 21.36 28.36 2.50
C ALA A 812 21.09 29.86 2.63
N ARG A 813 20.69 30.51 1.53
CA ARG A 813 20.28 31.92 1.50
C ARG A 813 18.76 32.00 1.51
N LEU A 814 18.17 32.49 2.58
CA LEU A 814 16.73 32.71 2.75
C LEU A 814 16.40 34.20 2.91
N ARG A 815 17.19 35.08 2.26
CA ARG A 815 17.02 36.53 2.39
C ARG A 815 15.64 36.95 1.91
N ASN A 816 14.92 37.75 2.71
CA ASN A 816 13.57 38.21 2.42
C ASN A 816 12.57 37.07 2.10
N ALA A 817 12.83 35.85 2.56
CA ALA A 817 11.90 34.74 2.37
C ALA A 817 10.67 34.93 3.27
N ASN A 818 9.49 34.65 2.75
CA ASN A 818 8.25 34.63 3.51
C ASN A 818 7.98 33.22 4.05
N LEU A 819 8.16 33.03 5.35
CA LEU A 819 8.05 31.75 6.07
C LEU A 819 6.89 31.77 7.09
N ILE A 820 5.88 32.61 6.88
CA ILE A 820 4.72 32.74 7.79
C ILE A 820 4.06 31.37 8.03
N ASN A 821 3.77 31.01 9.28
CA ASN A 821 3.17 29.73 9.69
C ASN A 821 3.90 28.46 9.23
N SER A 822 5.11 28.56 8.65
CA SER A 822 5.84 27.39 8.17
C SER A 822 6.34 26.53 9.34
N LEU A 823 6.49 25.22 9.10
CA LEU A 823 6.96 24.26 10.10
C LEU A 823 8.44 23.93 9.87
N LEU A 824 9.34 24.63 10.55
CA LEU A 824 10.79 24.39 10.55
C LEU A 824 11.25 23.55 11.76
N GLY A 825 10.35 22.78 12.37
CA GLY A 825 10.67 21.94 13.52
C GLY A 825 11.88 21.04 13.24
N LYS A 826 12.89 21.05 14.11
CA LYS A 826 14.14 20.28 13.96
C LYS A 826 14.96 20.59 12.70
N ALA A 827 14.69 21.67 11.97
CA ALA A 827 15.48 22.06 10.80
C ALA A 827 16.92 22.44 11.18
N VAL A 828 17.88 22.27 10.28
CA VAL A 828 19.28 22.70 10.49
C VAL A 828 19.49 24.03 9.76
N LEU A 829 19.76 25.11 10.51
CA LEU A 829 19.91 26.47 9.98
C LEU A 829 21.32 27.03 10.20
N LEU A 830 22.32 26.15 10.38
CA LEU A 830 23.72 26.53 10.60
C LEU A 830 24.25 27.30 9.38
N ARG A 831 24.84 28.48 9.60
CA ARG A 831 25.32 29.38 8.54
C ARG A 831 24.26 29.82 7.52
N ALA A 832 22.97 29.58 7.80
CA ALA A 832 21.89 30.04 6.93
C ALA A 832 21.72 31.56 7.06
N ASP A 833 21.41 32.23 5.96
CA ASP A 833 21.18 33.68 5.92
C ASP A 833 19.68 33.98 5.79
N LEU A 834 19.02 34.26 6.91
CA LEU A 834 17.61 34.63 7.02
C LEU A 834 17.41 36.15 7.08
N THR A 835 18.36 36.95 6.57
CA THR A 835 18.26 38.42 6.61
C THR A 835 16.97 38.91 5.97
N GLY A 836 16.14 39.66 6.70
CA GLY A 836 14.85 40.16 6.24
C GLY A 836 13.75 39.10 6.08
N ALA A 837 13.98 37.85 6.49
CA ALA A 837 12.98 36.78 6.39
C ALA A 837 11.80 37.02 7.36
N ASN A 838 10.60 36.58 6.97
CA ASN A 838 9.40 36.68 7.80
C ASN A 838 9.05 35.33 8.42
N LEU A 839 9.28 35.19 9.72
CA LEU A 839 9.03 33.99 10.54
C LEU A 839 7.80 34.15 11.44
N PHE A 840 6.87 35.06 11.13
CA PHE A 840 5.65 35.25 11.94
C PHE A 840 4.90 33.92 12.07
N ARG A 841 4.71 33.45 13.31
CA ARG A 841 4.05 32.18 13.65
C ARG A 841 4.70 30.92 13.06
N ALA A 842 5.93 31.02 12.55
CA ALA A 842 6.68 29.84 12.13
C ALA A 842 6.99 28.95 13.35
N ASP A 843 6.93 27.64 13.18
CA ASP A 843 7.39 26.68 14.18
C ASP A 843 8.86 26.37 13.96
N VAL A 844 9.73 26.94 14.79
CA VAL A 844 11.18 26.71 14.76
C VAL A 844 11.62 25.88 15.97
N ALA A 845 10.69 25.14 16.60
CA ALA A 845 10.99 24.29 17.74
C ALA A 845 12.10 23.29 17.40
N GLN A 846 13.08 23.17 18.29
CA GLN A 846 14.26 22.31 18.13
C GLN A 846 15.12 22.54 16.88
N ALA A 847 14.96 23.66 16.17
CA ALA A 847 15.84 23.98 15.05
C ALA A 847 17.29 24.17 15.52
N GLN A 848 18.26 23.77 14.69
CA GLN A 848 19.69 24.00 14.93
C GLN A 848 20.08 25.39 14.45
N MET A 849 20.39 26.28 15.39
CA MET A 849 20.83 27.64 15.11
C MET A 849 22.00 27.98 16.03
N ASP A 850 22.96 28.75 15.55
CA ASP A 850 24.06 29.29 16.35
C ASP A 850 24.40 30.73 15.89
N GLY A 851 25.49 31.30 16.40
CA GLY A 851 25.92 32.65 16.01
C GLY A 851 26.26 32.83 14.52
N SER A 852 26.32 31.75 13.75
CA SER A 852 26.50 31.80 12.29
C SER A 852 25.20 31.95 11.51
N THR A 853 24.03 31.74 12.14
CA THR A 853 22.73 31.94 11.51
C THR A 853 22.40 33.44 11.44
N GLY A 854 22.36 34.00 10.23
CA GLY A 854 22.09 35.42 10.01
C GLY A 854 20.61 35.76 10.17
N LEU A 855 20.26 36.60 11.15
CA LEU A 855 18.87 37.01 11.45
C LEU A 855 18.64 38.52 11.36
N HIS A 856 19.54 39.25 10.69
CA HIS A 856 19.43 40.71 10.57
C HIS A 856 18.09 41.11 9.93
N ASP A 857 17.33 42.00 10.56
CA ASP A 857 15.98 42.42 10.14
C ASP A 857 14.96 41.28 9.94
N ALA A 858 15.20 40.08 10.46
CA ALA A 858 14.23 38.99 10.39
C ALA A 858 13.03 39.26 11.33
N TYR A 859 11.81 39.07 10.82
CA TYR A 859 10.60 39.23 11.62
C TYR A 859 10.28 37.94 12.37
N VAL A 860 10.64 37.88 13.66
CA VAL A 860 10.53 36.67 14.50
C VAL A 860 9.36 36.69 15.50
N GLN A 861 8.55 37.74 15.51
CA GLN A 861 7.46 37.89 16.47
C GLN A 861 6.46 36.73 16.35
N GLY A 862 6.11 36.10 17.46
CA GLY A 862 5.15 34.99 17.50
C GLY A 862 5.66 33.66 16.92
N ALA A 863 6.94 33.56 16.54
CA ALA A 863 7.56 32.29 16.20
C ALA A 863 7.52 31.34 17.41
N LYS A 864 7.15 30.08 17.18
CA LYS A 864 7.14 29.05 18.21
C LYS A 864 8.54 28.47 18.37
N LEU A 865 9.15 28.74 19.52
CA LEU A 865 10.52 28.34 19.85
C LEU A 865 10.60 27.03 20.65
N TRP A 866 9.50 26.66 21.32
CA TRP A 866 9.48 25.56 22.28
C TRP A 866 8.87 24.27 21.70
N PRO A 867 9.45 23.10 22.03
CA PRO A 867 10.64 22.92 22.87
C PRO A 867 11.94 23.40 22.17
N ALA A 868 12.87 23.96 22.93
CA ALA A 868 14.19 24.34 22.42
C ALA A 868 15.06 23.08 22.20
N ARG A 869 15.99 23.12 21.23
CA ARG A 869 16.94 22.03 21.03
C ARG A 869 17.89 21.97 22.21
N GLN A 870 18.05 20.80 22.82
CA GLN A 870 19.08 20.60 23.84
C GLN A 870 20.46 20.50 23.16
N PRO A 871 21.51 21.13 23.72
CA PRO A 871 22.86 20.98 23.19
C PRO A 871 23.30 19.51 23.32
N GLU A 872 23.95 18.98 22.28
CA GLU A 872 24.34 17.55 22.14
C GLU A 872 25.25 17.00 23.26
N ASN A 873 25.67 17.84 24.22
CA ASN A 873 26.51 17.48 25.37
C ASN A 873 25.80 17.62 26.73
N ALA A 874 24.47 17.66 26.78
CA ALA A 874 23.70 17.77 28.03
C ALA A 874 23.12 16.43 28.57
N SER A 875 23.53 15.28 28.00
CA SER A 875 23.13 13.94 28.45
C SER A 875 24.05 13.37 29.52
#